data_AF-A0AAJ3LH74-F1
#
_entry.id   AF-A0AAJ3LH74-F1
#
_cell.length_a   1.000
_cell.length_b   1.000
_cell.length_c   1.000
_cell.angle_alpha   90.00
_cell.angle_beta   90.00
_cell.angle_gamma   90.00
#
_symmetry.space_group_name_H-M   'P 1'
#
loop_
_entity.id
_entity.type
_entity.pdbx_description
1 polymer ?
#
loop_
_entity_poly.entity_id
_entity_poly.type
_entity_poly.pdbx_seq_one_letter_code
_entity_poly.pdbx_strand_id
1 'polypeptide(L)'
;MTAPPNPHPSVHNTLTSTPALPQGEAAAPGDPALVQAYIGAVQRKVEGHTPGLVKVPSQTVLGQWLELHRSQLEHPVIQGWMREQNIAPSTLSVVPSTGAMSANVNGVKKDFSLIDGSGWAQVSGPLLASAQVIAPGAGQALRIRSDENTVHVSAKVVANFYGIPLPANLAQGRTQLRQLEHNQSFGAIATDDRLRPANLRSAQALETQKANTEAFNSVAPQKLAYSNLANGVANAFPKVHNEAKQWTKELIEKATGQTNVDPDSLYLNRFRHGQSASPGTATGAMHINEEPFYSKRLPDALLDNFSEHDWIPGQIDAEAGIYTTGPGESTKGGYGAHNQFPLAPSTLMHETWKNDFQGRMTSKINDFWNTHGDAYRTTLKGQFVQQARQQLSAYEAKSPTEKKLMPAEHQFTRDDYRLVMKAASNLPQAENAPLTVDQLKAEAPAKDQLRAYPFDINGWGSSDIIRFAVLDDGQYNYQNNRRDGLQILYIPGATPAFLRFASLDKMDEWVVEQAKDPKKREALAGHFSKLDRQDGGPLGKSGVDASLVHLANGDWSKMEGKTIDRKPVRIEGDVFSQMRVQAKARMTSDADTSIKSNSEVTRDTWLNDVSTALKIFAPMAPGGLAAATTVGVLGVTEFALGAEKTASGDTQAERSDGAWKTFDGALNTLFSAGASGKVEDPFAAPRENVTTLPGQGNTLNTLDQSRAGRGLADRLQPSQAGNISGHAVADGERLIANRTPNAKGVYQVKDSDGVDQWLIRHTDSSGMSKVYEIRGDFKLSDNYVQIIDPATRKPVMTVQSNGDGGWVRDTLKGGWPWSRSTSNSPSTPTALEPKVSQLFVDEKGIKISGAEKFDSYLNLALDKNLLPTDSVYEDGSTMKRKLSVSWTVDDNEFAVTANERARESPYSNTQYSSSFAPDLNRENYTIVKTEAGVESRTELNFRAKDNDEHDTLRHRFATFEAQVPDPALRARISEVAHQGSSLPALLELSQPLLKDDYSVAAGPKNFTINYNPASNEHTVIAETNWILKYATEDGMVINRDLDIKSTRTFTIRESNEVDVDDYTIDKSAPTKIEISTPTNI
;
A
#
# COMPACT_ATOMS: atom_id res chain seq x y z
N MET A 1 -29.74 -58.44 66.29
CA MET A 1 -28.86 -58.83 65.16
C MET A 1 -27.83 -57.72 64.95
N THR A 2 -26.55 -58.09 64.87
CA THR A 2 -25.43 -57.39 64.17
C THR A 2 -25.23 -55.87 64.31
N ALA A 3 -24.50 -55.50 65.39
CA ALA A 3 -23.21 -54.78 65.42
C ALA A 3 -22.95 -53.41 64.70
N PRO A 4 -22.43 -52.38 65.42
CA PRO A 4 -21.74 -51.15 64.92
C PRO A 4 -20.19 -51.31 65.06
N PRO A 5 -19.28 -50.27 65.10
CA PRO A 5 -19.38 -48.79 64.96
C PRO A 5 -18.27 -48.10 64.10
N ASN A 6 -18.23 -46.75 64.14
CA ASN A 6 -17.14 -45.82 63.75
C ASN A 6 -15.78 -46.12 64.45
N PRO A 7 -14.59 -45.72 63.93
CA PRO A 7 -14.06 -44.34 64.17
C PRO A 7 -13.04 -43.74 63.16
N HIS A 8 -12.61 -42.50 63.43
CA HIS A 8 -11.47 -41.78 62.81
C HIS A 8 -10.11 -42.51 62.90
N PRO A 9 -9.13 -42.09 62.08
CA PRO A 9 -7.79 -41.82 62.64
C PRO A 9 -7.20 -40.44 62.27
N SER A 10 -6.12 -40.10 62.96
CA SER A 10 -5.46 -38.79 62.96
C SER A 10 -4.19 -38.72 62.11
N VAL A 11 -3.71 -37.48 61.93
CA VAL A 11 -2.39 -37.05 61.43
C VAL A 11 -1.24 -38.05 61.63
N HIS A 12 -0.52 -38.35 60.55
CA HIS A 12 0.91 -38.64 60.59
C HIS A 12 1.67 -37.70 59.65
N ASN A 13 2.75 -37.11 60.17
CA ASN A 13 3.58 -36.14 59.48
C ASN A 13 4.95 -36.78 59.25
N THR A 14 5.35 -37.03 57.99
CA THR A 14 6.68 -37.56 57.66
C THR A 14 7.21 -37.02 56.34
N LEU A 15 8.24 -36.19 56.49
CA LEU A 15 9.47 -36.14 55.68
C LEU A 15 9.36 -35.73 54.21
N THR A 16 9.84 -34.50 54.00
CA THR A 16 10.43 -33.97 52.75
C THR A 16 11.18 -35.02 51.93
N SER A 17 10.64 -35.38 50.77
CA SER A 17 11.41 -35.94 49.66
C SER A 17 11.85 -34.82 48.72
N THR A 18 13.17 -34.62 48.60
CA THR A 18 13.78 -33.72 47.61
C THR A 18 13.24 -33.99 46.20
N PRO A 19 12.93 -32.97 45.38
CA PRO A 19 12.61 -33.21 43.98
C PRO A 19 13.78 -33.92 43.30
N ALA A 20 13.52 -35.08 42.70
CA ALA A 20 14.49 -35.71 41.82
C ALA A 20 14.76 -34.78 40.63
N LEU A 21 16.04 -34.65 40.25
CA LEU A 21 16.44 -33.98 39.01
C LEU A 21 15.67 -34.62 37.83
N PRO A 22 15.15 -33.83 36.87
CA PRO A 22 14.56 -34.39 35.66
C PRO A 22 15.59 -35.30 34.97
N GLN A 23 15.26 -36.58 34.80
CA GLN A 23 16.03 -37.44 33.92
C GLN A 23 15.88 -36.92 32.49
N GLY A 24 17.00 -36.79 31.78
CA GLY A 24 17.04 -36.21 30.45
C GLY A 24 16.08 -36.94 29.50
N GLU A 25 15.24 -36.15 28.83
CA GLU A 25 14.38 -36.61 27.74
C GLU A 25 15.24 -37.26 26.66
N ALA A 26 14.88 -38.47 26.22
CA ALA A 26 15.70 -39.21 25.28
C ALA A 26 15.78 -38.46 23.94
N ALA A 27 17.00 -38.22 23.44
CA ALA A 27 17.23 -37.45 22.22
C ALA A 27 16.42 -37.99 21.04
N ALA A 28 15.82 -37.10 20.24
CA ALA A 28 14.97 -37.50 19.13
C ALA A 28 15.79 -38.25 18.07
N PRO A 29 15.17 -39.15 17.27
CA PRO A 29 15.89 -39.92 16.25
C PRO A 29 16.69 -39.01 15.31
N GLY A 30 18.01 -39.22 15.28
CA GLY A 30 18.96 -38.47 14.44
C GLY A 30 19.54 -37.20 15.06
N ASP A 31 19.02 -36.71 16.19
CA ASP A 31 19.56 -35.51 16.86
C ASP A 31 21.07 -35.62 17.17
N PRO A 32 21.62 -36.76 17.65
CA PRO A 32 23.06 -36.86 17.90
C PRO A 32 23.93 -36.60 16.67
N ALA A 33 23.48 -37.01 15.48
CA ALA A 33 24.18 -36.77 14.22
C ALA A 33 24.05 -35.31 13.76
N LEU A 34 22.88 -34.69 13.94
CA LEU A 34 22.67 -33.27 13.66
C LEU A 34 23.49 -32.37 14.59
N VAL A 35 23.56 -32.72 15.88
CA VAL A 35 24.37 -32.02 16.88
C VAL A 35 25.85 -32.08 16.50
N GLN A 36 26.39 -33.25 16.13
CA GLN A 36 27.78 -33.37 15.68
C GLN A 36 28.07 -32.51 14.44
N ALA A 37 27.17 -32.51 13.44
CA ALA A 37 27.32 -31.69 12.24
C ALA A 37 27.23 -30.16 12.55
N TYR A 38 26.35 -29.76 13.47
CA TYR A 38 26.24 -28.38 13.94
C TYR A 38 27.48 -27.93 14.71
N ILE A 39 28.00 -28.77 15.62
CA ILE A 39 29.20 -28.51 16.41
C ILE A 39 30.39 -28.25 15.49
N GLY A 40 30.62 -29.09 14.47
CA GLY A 40 31.70 -28.89 13.51
C GLY A 40 31.58 -27.57 12.74
N ALA A 41 30.38 -27.18 12.31
CA ALA A 41 30.17 -25.91 11.61
C ALA A 41 30.38 -24.69 12.53
N VAL A 42 29.94 -24.76 13.79
CA VAL A 42 30.12 -23.68 14.77
C VAL A 42 31.57 -23.57 15.24
N GLN A 43 32.29 -24.68 15.41
CA GLN A 43 33.73 -24.68 15.71
C GLN A 43 34.50 -23.86 14.67
N ARG A 44 34.30 -24.15 13.38
CA ARG A 44 34.90 -23.35 12.30
C ARG A 44 34.52 -21.88 12.36
N LYS A 45 33.24 -21.55 12.62
CA LYS A 45 32.80 -20.15 12.81
C LYS A 45 33.60 -19.45 13.90
N VAL A 46 33.66 -20.03 15.10
CA VAL A 46 34.30 -19.38 16.25
C VAL A 46 35.83 -19.31 16.15
N GLU A 47 36.42 -20.13 15.28
CA GLU A 47 37.84 -20.12 14.91
C GLU A 47 38.19 -19.10 13.82
N GLY A 48 37.21 -18.37 13.28
CA GLY A 48 37.43 -17.38 12.21
C GLY A 48 37.51 -18.00 10.81
N HIS A 49 36.94 -19.18 10.62
CA HIS A 49 36.82 -19.85 9.33
C HIS A 49 35.36 -19.84 8.85
N THR A 50 35.15 -19.91 7.54
CA THR A 50 33.80 -20.04 6.96
C THR A 50 33.09 -21.24 7.61
N PRO A 51 31.88 -21.10 8.20
CA PRO A 51 31.26 -22.16 9.02
C PRO A 51 31.01 -23.44 8.23
N GLY A 52 30.55 -23.29 6.98
CA GLY A 52 30.06 -24.39 6.15
C GLY A 52 28.62 -24.76 6.45
N LEU A 53 28.10 -25.73 5.70
CA LEU A 53 26.73 -26.18 5.83
C LEU A 53 26.64 -27.39 6.77
N VAL A 54 25.59 -27.39 7.59
CA VAL A 54 25.19 -28.49 8.45
C VAL A 54 24.33 -29.45 7.63
N LYS A 55 24.79 -30.70 7.53
CA LYS A 55 24.03 -31.80 6.94
C LYS A 55 22.94 -32.23 7.91
N VAL A 56 21.67 -32.16 7.50
CA VAL A 56 20.53 -32.46 8.39
C VAL A 56 19.98 -33.87 8.12
N PRO A 57 19.92 -34.77 9.13
CA PRO A 57 19.29 -36.07 8.99
C PRO A 57 17.77 -35.95 8.89
N SER A 58 17.16 -36.58 7.88
CA SER A 58 15.73 -36.48 7.55
C SER A 58 14.79 -36.99 8.64
N GLN A 59 15.25 -37.86 9.54
CA GLN A 59 14.50 -38.36 10.67
C GLN A 59 14.27 -37.31 11.79
N THR A 60 15.13 -36.28 11.88
CA THR A 60 14.98 -35.19 12.87
C THR A 60 13.77 -34.31 12.54
N VAL A 61 13.22 -33.60 13.53
CA VAL A 61 12.09 -32.70 13.28
C VAL A 61 12.46 -31.63 12.25
N LEU A 62 13.66 -31.05 12.33
CA LEU A 62 14.17 -30.12 11.32
C LEU A 62 14.28 -30.78 9.94
N GLY A 63 14.79 -32.01 9.88
CA GLY A 63 14.92 -32.79 8.66
C GLY A 63 13.57 -33.03 7.96
N GLN A 64 12.53 -33.38 8.71
CA GLN A 64 11.18 -33.60 8.16
C GLN A 64 10.57 -32.32 7.57
N TRP A 65 10.76 -31.16 8.22
CA TRP A 65 10.31 -29.87 7.70
C TRP A 65 11.13 -29.39 6.49
N LEU A 66 12.46 -29.57 6.51
CA LEU A 66 13.33 -29.28 5.38
C LEU A 66 13.02 -30.16 4.16
N GLU A 67 12.68 -31.42 4.38
CA GLU A 67 12.29 -32.36 3.33
C GLU A 67 10.94 -31.98 2.69
N LEU A 68 9.97 -31.54 3.49
CA LEU A 68 8.73 -30.96 2.96
C LEU A 68 9.01 -29.69 2.12
N HIS A 69 9.85 -28.78 2.63
CA HIS A 69 10.26 -27.57 1.90
C HIS A 69 10.99 -27.91 0.58
N ARG A 70 11.88 -28.90 0.59
CA ARG A 70 12.54 -29.44 -0.61
C ARG A 70 11.53 -29.99 -1.61
N SER A 71 10.60 -30.84 -1.17
CA SER A 71 9.57 -31.41 -2.06
C SER A 71 8.66 -30.35 -2.69
N GLN A 72 8.43 -29.23 -2.00
CA GLN A 72 7.68 -28.09 -2.52
C GLN A 72 8.50 -27.33 -3.57
N LEU A 73 9.78 -27.07 -3.31
CA LEU A 73 10.69 -26.43 -4.27
C LEU A 73 10.86 -27.27 -5.54
N GLU A 74 10.88 -28.60 -5.42
CA GLU A 74 10.95 -29.56 -6.52
C GLU A 74 9.59 -29.82 -7.20
N HIS A 75 8.48 -29.31 -6.65
CA HIS A 75 7.14 -29.55 -7.16
C HIS A 75 6.97 -28.97 -8.58
N PRO A 76 6.29 -29.65 -9.53
CA PRO A 76 6.16 -29.20 -10.92
C PRO A 76 5.59 -27.80 -11.11
N VAL A 77 4.79 -27.29 -10.17
CA VAL A 77 4.25 -25.92 -10.18
C VAL A 77 5.35 -24.88 -9.99
N ILE A 78 6.16 -25.00 -8.93
CA ILE A 78 7.26 -24.05 -8.66
C ILE A 78 8.37 -24.22 -9.70
N GLN A 79 8.68 -25.46 -10.11
CA GLN A 79 9.65 -25.73 -11.18
C GLN A 79 9.19 -25.20 -12.55
N GLY A 80 7.90 -25.28 -12.87
CA GLY A 80 7.32 -24.68 -14.07
C GLY A 80 7.50 -23.17 -14.09
N TRP A 81 7.05 -22.51 -13.00
CA TRP A 81 7.18 -21.07 -12.82
C TRP A 81 8.64 -20.59 -12.86
N MET A 82 9.57 -21.28 -12.18
CA MET A 82 10.99 -20.91 -12.21
C MET A 82 11.59 -20.99 -13.63
N ARG A 83 11.19 -21.97 -14.44
CA ARG A 83 11.60 -22.04 -15.86
C ARG A 83 11.03 -20.89 -16.68
N GLU A 84 9.76 -20.54 -16.51
CA GLU A 84 9.13 -19.38 -17.17
C GLU A 84 9.84 -18.06 -16.81
N GLN A 85 10.27 -17.91 -15.56
CA GLN A 85 11.01 -16.74 -15.07
C GLN A 85 12.52 -16.79 -15.32
N ASN A 86 13.06 -17.85 -15.94
CA ASN A 86 14.50 -18.07 -16.13
C ASN A 86 15.33 -18.00 -14.82
N ILE A 87 14.75 -18.48 -13.72
CA ILE A 87 15.38 -18.55 -12.39
C ILE A 87 16.31 -19.76 -12.30
N ALA A 88 17.50 -19.58 -11.75
CA ALA A 88 18.39 -20.67 -11.34
C ALA A 88 17.97 -21.23 -9.96
N PRO A 89 17.40 -22.44 -9.84
CA PRO A 89 16.74 -22.88 -8.59
C PRO A 89 17.68 -22.96 -7.37
N SER A 90 18.96 -23.29 -7.58
CA SER A 90 19.99 -23.36 -6.53
C SER A 90 20.37 -22.00 -5.92
N THR A 91 19.87 -20.90 -6.50
CA THR A 91 20.10 -19.53 -6.03
C THR A 91 18.94 -18.95 -5.23
N LEU A 92 17.80 -19.64 -5.21
CA LEU A 92 16.58 -19.19 -4.53
C LEU A 92 16.77 -19.11 -3.01
N SER A 93 16.31 -17.99 -2.45
CA SER A 93 16.30 -17.69 -1.02
C SER A 93 15.02 -16.96 -0.67
N VAL A 94 14.25 -17.44 0.31
CA VAL A 94 12.97 -16.84 0.73
C VAL A 94 13.10 -16.17 2.10
N VAL A 95 12.38 -15.07 2.32
CA VAL A 95 12.23 -14.43 3.64
C VAL A 95 10.78 -14.65 4.09
N PRO A 96 10.51 -15.66 4.94
CA PRO A 96 9.13 -16.11 5.20
C PRO A 96 8.27 -15.02 5.83
N SER A 97 8.85 -14.24 6.75
CA SER A 97 8.17 -13.13 7.44
C SER A 97 7.64 -12.00 6.55
N THR A 98 8.09 -11.90 5.30
CA THR A 98 7.63 -10.88 4.32
C THR A 98 7.08 -11.50 3.04
N GLY A 99 7.19 -12.82 2.87
CA GLY A 99 6.93 -13.52 1.61
C GLY A 99 7.88 -13.18 0.47
N ALA A 100 8.91 -12.35 0.70
CA ALA A 100 9.87 -11.95 -0.33
C ALA A 100 10.78 -13.13 -0.74
N MET A 101 11.26 -13.11 -1.98
CA MET A 101 12.19 -14.10 -2.51
C MET A 101 13.25 -13.44 -3.36
N SER A 102 14.49 -13.92 -3.30
CA SER A 102 15.58 -13.49 -4.16
C SER A 102 16.21 -14.69 -4.87
N ALA A 103 16.50 -14.55 -6.15
CA ALA A 103 17.17 -15.57 -6.96
C ALA A 103 17.89 -14.95 -8.16
N ASN A 104 18.81 -15.68 -8.78
CA ASN A 104 19.45 -15.26 -10.03
C ASN A 104 18.53 -15.58 -11.22
N VAL A 105 18.16 -14.53 -11.96
CA VAL A 105 17.46 -14.59 -13.25
C VAL A 105 18.46 -14.22 -14.34
N ASN A 106 18.67 -15.10 -15.31
CA ASN A 106 19.67 -14.91 -16.38
C ASN A 106 21.08 -14.53 -15.86
N GLY A 107 21.45 -15.02 -14.66
CA GLY A 107 22.72 -14.73 -14.00
C GLY A 107 22.75 -13.45 -13.13
N VAL A 108 21.70 -12.63 -13.15
CA VAL A 108 21.59 -11.40 -12.34
C VAL A 108 20.67 -11.65 -11.15
N LYS A 109 21.07 -11.25 -9.93
CA LYS A 109 20.22 -11.34 -8.74
C LYS A 109 18.99 -10.44 -8.92
N LYS A 110 17.80 -11.03 -8.77
CA LYS A 110 16.50 -10.37 -8.85
C LYS A 110 15.68 -10.72 -7.61
N ASP A 111 15.01 -9.71 -7.07
CA ASP A 111 14.07 -9.84 -5.96
C ASP A 111 12.63 -9.93 -6.49
N PHE A 112 11.80 -10.66 -5.75
CA PHE A 112 10.40 -10.97 -6.03
C PHE A 112 9.57 -10.72 -4.78
N SER A 113 8.33 -10.26 -4.96
CA SER A 113 7.37 -10.02 -3.89
C SER A 113 6.04 -10.70 -4.18
N LEU A 114 5.15 -10.78 -3.18
CA LEU A 114 3.79 -11.29 -3.39
C LEU A 114 2.92 -10.35 -4.26
N ILE A 115 3.41 -9.13 -4.57
CA ILE A 115 2.65 -8.03 -5.16
C ILE A 115 3.33 -7.43 -6.41
N ASP A 116 4.21 -8.19 -7.06
CA ASP A 116 4.97 -7.77 -8.26
C ASP A 116 4.37 -8.26 -9.59
N GLY A 117 3.32 -9.08 -9.55
CA GLY A 117 2.68 -9.68 -10.74
C GLY A 117 3.50 -10.75 -11.45
N SER A 118 4.62 -11.23 -10.87
CA SER A 118 5.46 -12.30 -11.42
C SER A 118 4.81 -13.69 -11.40
N GLY A 119 3.71 -13.86 -10.67
CA GLY A 119 3.10 -15.15 -10.35
C GLY A 119 3.61 -15.80 -9.06
N TRP A 120 4.59 -15.19 -8.38
CA TRP A 120 5.19 -15.72 -7.15
C TRP A 120 4.15 -16.06 -6.06
N ALA A 121 3.20 -15.16 -5.79
CA ALA A 121 2.13 -15.39 -4.81
C ALA A 121 1.27 -16.64 -5.10
N GLN A 122 1.01 -16.94 -6.38
CA GLN A 122 0.17 -18.07 -6.77
C GLN A 122 0.90 -19.42 -6.70
N VAL A 123 2.22 -19.45 -6.48
CA VAL A 123 3.01 -20.69 -6.38
C VAL A 123 3.72 -20.90 -5.03
N SER A 124 3.93 -19.83 -4.25
CA SER A 124 4.84 -19.85 -3.09
C SER A 124 4.21 -20.24 -1.75
N GLY A 125 2.88 -20.19 -1.61
CA GLY A 125 2.18 -20.36 -0.33
C GLY A 125 2.67 -21.54 0.54
N PRO A 126 2.68 -22.79 0.03
CA PRO A 126 3.17 -23.94 0.78
C PRO A 126 4.66 -23.86 1.16
N LEU A 127 5.49 -23.32 0.27
CA LEU A 127 6.93 -23.14 0.43
C LEU A 127 7.25 -22.09 1.50
N LEU A 128 6.51 -20.98 1.52
CA LEU A 128 6.64 -19.94 2.54
C LEU A 128 6.13 -20.43 3.90
N ALA A 129 5.03 -21.18 3.94
CA ALA A 129 4.51 -21.76 5.17
C ALA A 129 5.44 -22.81 5.80
N SER A 130 6.07 -23.68 5.01
CA SER A 130 7.12 -24.59 5.53
C SER A 130 8.36 -23.80 5.97
N ALA A 131 8.77 -22.78 5.20
CA ALA A 131 9.91 -21.93 5.54
C ALA A 131 9.68 -21.12 6.84
N GLN A 132 8.46 -20.66 7.10
CA GLN A 132 8.09 -19.94 8.32
C GLN A 132 8.24 -20.81 9.58
N VAL A 133 8.07 -22.14 9.45
CA VAL A 133 8.31 -23.09 10.56
C VAL A 133 9.82 -23.33 10.78
N ILE A 134 10.61 -23.31 9.69
CA ILE A 134 12.06 -23.54 9.70
C ILE A 134 12.83 -22.30 10.20
N ALA A 135 12.45 -21.12 9.70
CA ALA A 135 13.11 -19.83 9.94
C ALA A 135 12.07 -18.76 10.36
N PRO A 136 11.50 -18.85 11.58
CA PRO A 136 10.35 -18.05 11.99
C PRO A 136 10.65 -16.57 12.32
N GLY A 137 11.92 -16.18 12.45
CA GLY A 137 12.27 -14.83 12.87
C GLY A 137 12.11 -13.79 11.76
N ALA A 138 11.79 -12.56 12.15
CA ALA A 138 11.71 -11.43 11.22
C ALA A 138 13.01 -11.25 10.42
N GLY A 139 12.89 -11.09 9.10
CA GLY A 139 14.03 -10.93 8.19
C GLY A 139 14.91 -12.18 8.01
N GLN A 140 14.55 -13.34 8.57
CA GLN A 140 15.35 -14.55 8.40
C GLN A 140 15.19 -15.12 6.99
N ALA A 141 16.25 -15.02 6.18
CA ALA A 141 16.30 -15.69 4.88
C ALA A 141 16.58 -17.19 5.04
N LEU A 142 15.74 -18.03 4.43
CA LEU A 142 15.95 -19.46 4.26
C LEU A 142 16.43 -19.77 2.84
N ARG A 143 17.58 -20.42 2.75
CA ARG A 143 18.11 -21.04 1.54
C ARG A 143 18.59 -22.44 1.90
N ILE A 144 18.18 -23.43 1.10
CA ILE A 144 18.61 -24.82 1.24
C ILE A 144 19.56 -25.20 0.10
N ARG A 145 20.44 -26.17 0.34
CA ARG A 145 21.10 -26.94 -0.74
C ARG A 145 20.78 -28.42 -0.53
N SER A 146 20.44 -29.13 -1.60
CA SER A 146 20.21 -30.57 -1.60
C SER A 146 21.24 -31.30 -2.45
N ASP A 147 21.61 -32.50 -2.01
CA ASP A 147 22.18 -33.56 -2.86
C ASP A 147 21.16 -34.70 -3.00
N GLU A 148 21.54 -35.80 -3.67
CA GLU A 148 20.61 -36.90 -4.02
C GLU A 148 19.81 -37.48 -2.84
N ASN A 149 20.25 -37.31 -1.59
CA ASN A 149 19.55 -37.85 -0.41
C ASN A 149 19.56 -36.94 0.84
N THR A 150 20.26 -35.80 0.87
CA THR A 150 20.36 -34.97 2.08
C THR A 150 20.24 -33.47 1.86
N VAL A 151 19.65 -32.79 2.86
CA VAL A 151 19.51 -31.33 2.89
C VAL A 151 20.58 -30.71 3.77
N HIS A 152 21.16 -29.62 3.28
CA HIS A 152 22.23 -28.86 3.90
C HIS A 152 21.77 -27.42 4.11
N VAL A 153 21.95 -26.91 5.33
CA VAL A 153 21.58 -25.54 5.74
C VAL A 153 22.70 -24.88 6.54
N SER A 154 22.66 -23.57 6.75
CA SER A 154 23.64 -22.91 7.62
C SER A 154 23.43 -23.28 9.10
N ALA A 155 24.50 -23.21 9.91
CA ALA A 155 24.39 -23.38 11.36
C ALA A 155 23.37 -22.41 11.98
N LYS A 156 23.22 -21.20 11.42
CA LYS A 156 22.24 -20.19 11.82
C LYS A 156 20.80 -20.68 11.67
N VAL A 157 20.46 -21.41 10.60
CA VAL A 157 19.12 -22.03 10.43
C VAL A 157 18.88 -23.08 11.51
N VAL A 158 19.86 -23.94 11.81
CA VAL A 158 19.73 -24.97 12.87
C VAL A 158 19.55 -24.31 14.24
N ALA A 159 20.39 -23.33 14.58
CA ALA A 159 20.32 -22.60 15.85
C ALA A 159 18.96 -21.89 16.01
N ASN A 160 18.53 -21.16 14.98
CA ASN A 160 17.23 -20.49 14.94
C ASN A 160 16.07 -21.48 15.07
N PHE A 161 16.15 -22.65 14.42
CA PHE A 161 15.10 -23.66 14.53
C PHE A 161 14.98 -24.19 15.96
N TYR A 162 16.08 -24.55 16.62
CA TYR A 162 16.05 -25.14 17.98
C TYR A 162 16.02 -24.11 19.12
N GLY A 163 16.05 -22.81 18.83
CA GLY A 163 15.97 -21.77 19.87
C GLY A 163 17.24 -21.57 20.69
N ILE A 164 18.38 -22.02 20.18
CA ILE A 164 19.68 -21.75 20.78
C ILE A 164 20.34 -20.54 20.11
N PRO A 165 21.12 -19.71 20.84
CA PRO A 165 21.89 -18.63 20.22
C PRO A 165 23.03 -19.20 19.38
N LEU A 166 23.33 -18.59 18.23
CA LEU A 166 24.54 -18.92 17.46
C LEU A 166 25.74 -18.20 18.10
N PRO A 167 26.82 -18.90 18.53
CA PRO A 167 27.95 -18.25 19.21
C PRO A 167 28.68 -17.25 18.30
N ALA A 168 28.98 -16.06 18.83
CA ALA A 168 29.75 -15.03 18.12
C ALA A 168 31.27 -15.20 18.29
N ASN A 169 31.73 -15.95 19.30
CA ASN A 169 33.16 -16.14 19.57
C ASN A 169 33.45 -17.43 20.36
N LEU A 170 34.74 -17.80 20.43
CA LEU A 170 35.27 -18.98 21.12
C LEU A 170 34.86 -19.07 22.61
N ALA A 171 34.74 -17.95 23.30
CA ALA A 171 34.40 -17.94 24.72
C ALA A 171 32.94 -18.34 24.97
N GLN A 172 32.02 -17.79 24.16
CA GLN A 172 30.60 -18.19 24.16
C GLN A 172 30.42 -19.62 23.65
N GLY A 173 31.11 -19.97 22.56
CA GLY A 173 31.00 -21.28 21.91
C GLY A 173 31.38 -22.44 22.83
N ARG A 174 32.49 -22.33 23.59
CA ARG A 174 32.99 -23.41 24.45
C ARG A 174 31.98 -23.95 25.47
N THR A 175 31.09 -23.13 26.01
CA THR A 175 30.08 -23.62 26.98
C THR A 175 28.92 -24.31 26.27
N GLN A 176 28.40 -23.72 25.19
CA GLN A 176 27.32 -24.33 24.41
C GLN A 176 27.76 -25.65 23.73
N LEU A 177 28.93 -25.66 23.08
CA LEU A 177 29.44 -26.84 22.37
C LEU A 177 29.60 -28.04 23.30
N ARG A 178 30.15 -27.84 24.52
CA ARG A 178 30.26 -28.90 25.53
C ARG A 178 28.91 -29.41 26.04
N GLN A 179 27.91 -28.53 26.19
CA GLN A 179 26.56 -28.94 26.57
C GLN A 179 25.90 -29.78 25.47
N LEU A 180 26.04 -29.38 24.20
CA LEU A 180 25.54 -30.12 23.05
C LEU A 180 26.26 -31.47 22.88
N GLU A 181 27.59 -31.50 23.01
CA GLU A 181 28.41 -32.74 23.01
C GLU A 181 27.96 -33.73 24.08
N HIS A 182 27.68 -33.24 25.29
CA HIS A 182 27.27 -34.08 26.42
C HIS A 182 25.83 -34.58 26.29
N ASN A 183 24.90 -33.70 25.92
CA ASN A 183 23.46 -34.01 25.86
C ASN A 183 23.06 -34.76 24.59
N GLN A 184 23.84 -34.62 23.50
CA GLN A 184 23.51 -35.10 22.14
C GLN A 184 22.14 -34.66 21.62
N SER A 185 21.62 -33.55 22.16
CA SER A 185 20.36 -32.91 21.79
C SER A 185 20.48 -31.40 22.01
N PHE A 186 19.66 -30.63 21.29
CA PHE A 186 19.55 -29.18 21.45
C PHE A 186 18.74 -28.75 22.70
N GLY A 187 18.06 -29.70 23.36
CA GLY A 187 17.19 -29.44 24.51
C GLY A 187 15.77 -28.99 24.11
N ALA A 188 14.90 -28.86 25.10
CA ALA A 188 13.54 -28.38 24.90
C ALA A 188 13.50 -26.86 24.64
N ILE A 189 12.68 -26.45 23.67
CA ILE A 189 12.37 -25.04 23.42
C ILE A 189 11.55 -24.49 24.59
N ALA A 190 11.81 -23.24 25.00
CA ALA A 190 11.09 -22.60 26.10
C ALA A 190 9.58 -22.50 25.81
N THR A 191 8.74 -22.80 26.80
CA THR A 191 7.28 -22.86 26.62
C THR A 191 6.61 -21.52 26.31
N ASP A 192 7.30 -20.41 26.58
CA ASP A 192 6.88 -19.03 26.30
C ASP A 192 7.43 -18.49 24.96
N ASP A 193 8.14 -19.31 24.19
CA ASP A 193 8.70 -18.95 22.88
C ASP A 193 7.61 -18.75 21.82
N ARG A 194 7.20 -17.50 21.64
CA ARG A 194 6.18 -17.08 20.67
C ARG A 194 6.59 -17.25 19.20
N LEU A 195 7.88 -17.41 18.90
CA LEU A 195 8.36 -17.63 17.53
C LEU A 195 8.37 -19.12 17.17
N ARG A 196 8.47 -20.02 18.16
CA ARG A 196 8.62 -21.47 17.97
C ARG A 196 7.63 -22.29 18.81
N PRO A 197 6.31 -22.00 18.75
CA PRO A 197 5.34 -22.73 19.55
C PRO A 197 5.24 -24.20 19.11
N ALA A 198 5.25 -25.11 20.08
CA ALA A 198 5.40 -26.55 19.82
C ALA A 198 4.26 -27.17 19.00
N ASN A 199 3.04 -26.62 19.11
CA ASN A 199 1.88 -27.08 18.35
C ASN A 199 2.11 -26.97 16.83
N LEU A 200 2.67 -25.86 16.34
CA LEU A 200 2.96 -25.62 14.91
C LEU A 200 4.07 -26.50 14.34
N ARG A 201 4.80 -27.23 15.20
CA ARG A 201 5.97 -28.04 14.83
C ARG A 201 5.81 -29.53 15.09
N SER A 202 4.64 -29.92 15.63
CA SER A 202 4.23 -31.29 15.87
C SER A 202 4.11 -32.12 14.58
N ALA A 203 4.14 -33.45 14.70
CA ALA A 203 3.86 -34.35 13.58
C ALA A 203 2.46 -34.12 12.97
N GLN A 204 1.48 -33.73 13.80
CA GLN A 204 0.14 -33.38 13.33
C GLN A 204 0.12 -32.08 12.50
N ALA A 205 0.89 -31.07 12.90
CA ALA A 205 1.04 -29.84 12.12
C ALA A 205 1.76 -30.10 10.79
N LEU A 206 2.79 -30.95 10.78
CA LEU A 206 3.47 -31.38 9.55
C LEU A 206 2.50 -32.09 8.59
N GLU A 207 1.67 -33.01 9.09
CA GLU A 207 0.69 -33.73 8.26
C GLU A 207 -0.42 -32.80 7.75
N THR A 208 -0.89 -31.88 8.60
CA THR A 208 -1.82 -30.81 8.20
C THR A 208 -1.22 -29.95 7.09
N GLN A 209 0.07 -29.63 7.17
CA GLN A 209 0.76 -28.84 6.14
C GLN A 209 0.93 -29.59 4.82
N LYS A 210 1.08 -30.92 4.83
CA LYS A 210 1.05 -31.74 3.60
C LYS A 210 -0.32 -31.68 2.93
N ALA A 211 -1.40 -31.90 3.68
CA ALA A 211 -2.76 -31.81 3.16
C ALA A 211 -3.08 -30.41 2.59
N ASN A 212 -2.65 -29.35 3.27
CA ASN A 212 -2.75 -27.97 2.78
C ASN A 212 -1.93 -27.75 1.50
N THR A 213 -0.74 -28.36 1.40
CA THR A 213 0.13 -28.30 0.22
C THR A 213 -0.55 -28.97 -0.99
N GLU A 214 -1.14 -30.15 -0.82
CA GLU A 214 -1.87 -30.84 -1.88
C GLU A 214 -3.09 -30.04 -2.37
N ALA A 215 -3.89 -29.52 -1.42
CA ALA A 215 -5.04 -28.68 -1.73
C ALA A 215 -4.64 -27.41 -2.50
N PHE A 216 -3.58 -26.70 -2.07
CA PHE A 216 -3.05 -25.53 -2.76
C PHE A 216 -2.55 -25.89 -4.18
N ASN A 217 -1.73 -26.93 -4.29
CA ASN A 217 -1.13 -27.36 -5.54
C ASN A 217 -2.16 -27.82 -6.59
N SER A 218 -3.33 -28.29 -6.16
CA SER A 218 -4.43 -28.66 -7.08
C SER A 218 -5.02 -27.47 -7.83
N VAL A 219 -4.97 -26.26 -7.27
CA VAL A 219 -5.57 -25.03 -7.85
C VAL A 219 -4.54 -24.00 -8.32
N ALA A 220 -3.31 -24.06 -7.80
CA ALA A 220 -2.22 -23.14 -8.15
C ALA A 220 -1.95 -23.00 -9.67
N PRO A 221 -1.97 -24.07 -10.51
CA PRO A 221 -1.79 -23.93 -11.95
C PRO A 221 -2.84 -23.05 -12.63
N GLN A 222 -4.11 -23.16 -12.21
CA GLN A 222 -5.21 -22.38 -12.80
C GLN A 222 -5.14 -20.92 -12.35
N LYS A 223 -4.79 -20.68 -11.08
CA LYS A 223 -4.54 -19.33 -10.54
C LYS A 223 -3.38 -18.65 -11.27
N LEU A 224 -2.23 -19.30 -11.38
CA LEU A 224 -1.05 -18.78 -12.09
C LEU A 224 -1.36 -18.51 -13.58
N ALA A 225 -2.01 -19.46 -14.26
CA ALA A 225 -2.36 -19.29 -15.68
C ALA A 225 -3.34 -18.12 -15.91
N TYR A 226 -4.29 -17.90 -15.00
CA TYR A 226 -5.17 -16.73 -15.06
C TYR A 226 -4.40 -15.45 -14.73
N SER A 227 -3.58 -15.41 -13.66
CA SER A 227 -2.71 -14.28 -13.34
C SER A 227 -1.85 -13.87 -14.53
N ASN A 228 -1.16 -14.81 -15.18
CA ASN A 228 -0.28 -14.54 -16.32
C ASN A 228 -1.06 -13.98 -17.53
N LEU A 229 -2.20 -14.60 -17.87
CA LEU A 229 -3.10 -14.12 -18.94
C LEU A 229 -3.56 -12.69 -18.67
N ALA A 230 -3.96 -12.44 -17.43
CA ALA A 230 -4.63 -11.24 -17.01
C ALA A 230 -3.65 -10.06 -16.81
N ASN A 231 -2.48 -10.31 -16.22
CA ASN A 231 -1.35 -9.38 -16.18
C ASN A 231 -0.84 -9.06 -17.60
N GLY A 232 -0.84 -10.04 -18.50
CA GLY A 232 -0.53 -9.84 -19.91
C GLY A 232 -1.46 -8.81 -20.58
N VAL A 233 -2.77 -8.90 -20.33
CA VAL A 233 -3.74 -7.90 -20.79
C VAL A 233 -3.46 -6.52 -20.17
N ALA A 234 -3.27 -6.43 -18.86
CA ALA A 234 -3.05 -5.14 -18.17
C ALA A 234 -1.72 -4.45 -18.55
N ASN A 235 -0.66 -5.21 -18.80
CA ASN A 235 0.64 -4.67 -19.21
C ASN A 235 0.64 -4.23 -20.68
N ALA A 236 -0.08 -4.93 -21.55
CA ALA A 236 -0.23 -4.57 -22.97
C ALA A 236 -1.33 -3.54 -23.23
N PHE A 237 -2.20 -3.26 -22.25
CA PHE A 237 -3.32 -2.33 -22.40
C PHE A 237 -2.84 -0.94 -22.83
N PRO A 238 -3.39 -0.32 -23.88
CA PRO A 238 -2.84 0.93 -24.41
C PRO A 238 -2.93 2.07 -23.39
N LYS A 239 -1.82 2.80 -23.18
CA LYS A 239 -1.71 3.95 -22.27
C LYS A 239 -1.21 5.16 -23.06
N VAL A 240 -2.10 6.11 -23.34
CA VAL A 240 -1.85 7.24 -24.25
C VAL A 240 -0.66 8.08 -23.80
N HIS A 241 -0.62 8.44 -22.51
CA HIS A 241 0.49 9.21 -21.94
C HIS A 241 1.85 8.48 -22.05
N ASN A 242 1.91 7.15 -21.83
CA ASN A 242 3.17 6.39 -22.00
C ASN A 242 3.65 6.40 -23.46
N GLU A 243 2.73 6.30 -24.42
CA GLU A 243 3.06 6.38 -25.84
C GLU A 243 3.49 7.80 -26.24
N ALA A 244 2.83 8.82 -25.69
CA ALA A 244 3.21 10.23 -25.86
C ALA A 244 4.59 10.53 -25.26
N LYS A 245 4.93 9.94 -24.10
CA LYS A 245 6.26 10.03 -23.48
C LYS A 245 7.32 9.42 -24.38
N GLN A 246 7.07 8.22 -24.92
CA GLN A 246 8.01 7.58 -25.85
C GLN A 246 8.19 8.43 -27.13
N TRP A 247 7.09 8.89 -27.73
CA TRP A 247 7.12 9.77 -28.90
C TRP A 247 7.89 11.08 -28.63
N THR A 248 7.65 11.71 -27.48
CA THR A 248 8.37 12.94 -27.08
C THR A 248 9.86 12.69 -26.91
N LYS A 249 10.25 11.53 -26.36
CA LYS A 249 11.66 11.14 -26.26
C LYS A 249 12.30 11.01 -27.65
N GLU A 250 11.65 10.33 -28.58
CA GLU A 250 12.10 10.17 -29.97
C GLU A 250 12.25 11.53 -30.69
N LEU A 251 11.32 12.48 -30.44
CA LEU A 251 11.40 13.84 -30.97
C LEU A 251 12.58 14.64 -30.39
N ILE A 252 12.81 14.58 -29.07
CA ILE A 252 13.95 15.22 -28.40
C ILE A 252 15.27 14.65 -28.92
N GLU A 253 15.39 13.33 -29.00
CA GLU A 253 16.58 12.65 -29.50
C GLU A 253 16.89 13.09 -30.94
N LYS A 254 15.88 13.16 -31.81
CA LYS A 254 16.03 13.62 -33.19
C LYS A 254 16.39 15.11 -33.30
N ALA A 255 15.84 15.96 -32.43
CA ALA A 255 16.08 17.40 -32.45
C ALA A 255 17.40 17.83 -31.79
N THR A 256 17.91 17.05 -30.82
CA THR A 256 19.04 17.45 -29.95
C THR A 256 20.21 16.46 -29.89
N GLY A 257 20.02 15.22 -30.35
CA GLY A 257 20.95 14.11 -30.18
C GLY A 257 20.98 13.49 -28.77
N GLN A 258 20.12 13.93 -27.85
CA GLN A 258 20.13 13.46 -26.45
C GLN A 258 19.22 12.24 -26.23
N THR A 259 19.79 11.13 -25.74
CA THR A 259 19.10 9.83 -25.58
C THR A 259 18.62 9.54 -24.15
N ASN A 260 19.12 10.28 -23.16
CA ASN A 260 18.89 10.03 -21.72
C ASN A 260 18.06 11.13 -21.03
N VAL A 261 17.20 11.82 -21.79
CA VAL A 261 16.24 12.79 -21.26
C VAL A 261 14.96 12.04 -20.82
N ASP A 262 14.41 12.40 -19.67
CA ASP A 262 13.05 12.01 -19.28
C ASP A 262 12.06 13.12 -19.69
N PRO A 263 11.18 12.91 -20.68
CA PRO A 263 10.22 13.92 -21.08
C PRO A 263 9.27 14.40 -19.98
N ASP A 264 8.97 13.57 -18.97
CA ASP A 264 8.08 13.98 -17.88
C ASP A 264 8.70 15.01 -16.94
N SER A 265 10.03 15.14 -16.92
CA SER A 265 10.71 16.19 -16.15
C SER A 265 10.73 17.54 -16.86
N LEU A 266 10.26 17.60 -18.11
CA LEU A 266 10.22 18.80 -18.92
C LEU A 266 8.80 19.36 -19.02
N TYR A 267 8.68 20.68 -19.13
CA TYR A 267 7.44 21.42 -19.25
C TYR A 267 7.46 22.33 -20.48
N LEU A 268 6.34 22.41 -21.20
CA LEU A 268 6.08 23.51 -22.13
C LEU A 268 5.35 24.61 -21.36
N ASN A 269 6.03 25.75 -21.16
CA ASN A 269 5.49 26.92 -20.47
C ASN A 269 5.17 28.01 -21.50
N ARG A 270 3.97 28.59 -21.46
CA ARG A 270 3.54 29.70 -22.33
C ARG A 270 3.16 30.95 -21.52
N PHE A 271 3.50 32.11 -22.05
CA PHE A 271 3.44 33.43 -21.40
C PHE A 271 2.63 34.42 -22.23
N ARG A 272 2.04 35.45 -21.60
CA ARG A 272 1.19 36.42 -22.31
C ARG A 272 1.94 37.65 -22.80
N HIS A 273 3.13 37.93 -22.25
CA HIS A 273 3.87 39.16 -22.54
C HIS A 273 5.22 38.89 -23.21
N GLY A 274 5.64 39.88 -24.00
CA GLY A 274 6.87 39.85 -24.77
C GLY A 274 8.13 39.82 -23.92
N GLN A 275 9.15 39.19 -24.48
CA GLN A 275 10.34 38.72 -23.78
C GLN A 275 11.40 39.80 -23.48
N SER A 276 12.24 39.52 -22.48
CA SER A 276 13.56 40.16 -22.38
C SER A 276 14.58 39.35 -23.17
N ALA A 277 15.41 40.00 -23.98
CA ALA A 277 16.46 39.34 -24.74
C ALA A 277 17.49 38.67 -23.80
N SER A 278 17.74 37.37 -23.98
CA SER A 278 18.57 36.57 -23.08
C SER A 278 19.57 35.71 -23.88
N PRO A 279 20.81 36.19 -24.07
CA PRO A 279 21.86 35.42 -24.76
C PRO A 279 22.10 34.05 -24.10
N GLY A 280 22.27 33.00 -24.92
CA GLY A 280 22.49 31.63 -24.44
C GLY A 280 21.23 30.82 -24.15
N THR A 281 20.04 31.38 -24.39
CA THR A 281 18.78 30.63 -24.41
C THR A 281 18.46 30.07 -25.80
N ALA A 282 17.72 28.96 -25.85
CA ALA A 282 17.33 28.32 -27.11
C ALA A 282 16.37 29.18 -27.97
N THR A 283 15.58 30.04 -27.34
CA THR A 283 14.65 30.99 -27.99
C THR A 283 15.25 32.40 -28.14
N GLY A 284 16.42 32.68 -27.55
CA GLY A 284 17.03 34.02 -27.50
C GLY A 284 16.43 34.95 -26.43
N ALA A 285 15.60 34.42 -25.54
CA ALA A 285 14.72 35.16 -24.65
C ALA A 285 14.54 34.56 -23.25
N MET A 286 14.08 35.40 -22.31
CA MET A 286 13.61 35.01 -20.99
C MET A 286 12.32 35.72 -20.60
N HIS A 287 11.51 35.07 -19.77
CA HIS A 287 10.27 35.62 -19.20
C HIS A 287 10.46 35.85 -17.70
N ILE A 288 10.40 37.12 -17.27
CA ILE A 288 10.65 37.55 -15.89
C ILE A 288 9.41 38.20 -15.30
N ASN A 289 9.13 37.96 -14.01
CA ASN A 289 7.96 38.50 -13.30
C ASN A 289 6.59 38.10 -13.91
N GLU A 290 6.54 37.05 -14.74
CA GLU A 290 5.32 36.48 -15.30
C GLU A 290 5.29 34.96 -15.07
N GLU A 291 4.18 34.45 -14.53
CA GLU A 291 3.87 33.02 -14.47
C GLU A 291 3.27 32.55 -15.80
N PRO A 292 3.58 31.33 -16.25
CA PRO A 292 3.02 30.83 -17.49
C PRO A 292 1.51 30.60 -17.34
N PHE A 293 0.72 31.14 -18.26
CA PHE A 293 -0.74 30.95 -18.27
C PHE A 293 -1.13 29.52 -18.70
N TYR A 294 -0.18 28.79 -19.28
CA TYR A 294 -0.25 27.39 -19.63
C TYR A 294 1.09 26.75 -19.27
N SER A 295 1.05 25.70 -18.46
CA SER A 295 2.21 24.85 -18.18
C SER A 295 1.73 23.40 -18.11
N LYS A 296 2.32 22.53 -18.92
CA LYS A 296 2.07 21.08 -18.92
C LYS A 296 3.39 20.34 -19.11
N ARG A 297 3.46 19.12 -18.55
CA ARG A 297 4.57 18.19 -18.85
C ARG A 297 4.63 17.96 -20.36
N LEU A 298 5.84 17.86 -20.90
CA LEU A 298 6.05 17.92 -22.35
C LEU A 298 5.27 16.84 -23.13
N PRO A 299 5.16 15.57 -22.67
CA PRO A 299 4.32 14.57 -23.34
C PRO A 299 2.85 14.95 -23.44
N ASP A 300 2.27 15.51 -22.38
CA ASP A 300 0.88 15.95 -22.39
C ASP A 300 0.74 17.23 -23.22
N ALA A 301 1.72 18.13 -23.18
CA ALA A 301 1.71 19.36 -23.97
C ALA A 301 1.69 19.09 -25.49
N LEU A 302 2.41 18.07 -25.96
CA LEU A 302 2.39 17.68 -27.37
C LEU A 302 1.05 17.05 -27.81
N LEU A 303 0.19 16.65 -26.87
CA LEU A 303 -1.18 16.20 -27.17
C LEU A 303 -2.19 17.36 -27.31
N ASP A 304 -1.86 18.61 -26.91
CA ASP A 304 -2.73 19.77 -27.19
C ASP A 304 -2.80 20.11 -28.68
N ASN A 305 -1.78 19.70 -29.44
CA ASN A 305 -1.43 20.18 -30.78
C ASN A 305 -1.18 21.70 -30.85
N PHE A 306 -0.16 22.10 -31.60
CA PHE A 306 0.14 23.52 -31.82
C PHE A 306 -0.95 24.18 -32.68
N SER A 307 -1.40 25.37 -32.31
CA SER A 307 -2.46 26.14 -32.96
C SER A 307 -1.97 26.84 -34.24
N GLU A 308 -2.88 27.28 -35.12
CA GLU A 308 -2.51 28.07 -36.31
C GLU A 308 -1.71 29.34 -35.96
N HIS A 309 -1.93 29.90 -34.77
CA HIS A 309 -1.17 31.05 -34.27
C HIS A 309 0.29 30.67 -33.96
N ASP A 310 0.53 29.49 -33.40
CA ASP A 310 1.86 28.97 -33.08
C ASP A 310 2.71 28.72 -34.33
N TRP A 311 2.06 28.47 -35.48
CA TRP A 311 2.71 28.19 -36.76
C TRP A 311 3.31 29.46 -37.41
N ILE A 312 3.00 30.65 -36.90
CA ILE A 312 3.60 31.90 -37.37
C ILE A 312 5.10 31.88 -37.03
N PRO A 313 6.03 32.06 -38.00
CA PRO A 313 7.46 31.93 -37.75
C PRO A 313 7.97 32.81 -36.61
N GLY A 314 8.55 32.18 -35.58
CA GLY A 314 9.06 32.83 -34.37
C GLY A 314 8.01 33.14 -33.29
N GLN A 315 6.70 32.99 -33.56
CA GLN A 315 5.65 33.34 -32.60
C GLN A 315 5.70 32.43 -31.36
N ILE A 316 5.74 31.11 -31.54
CA ILE A 316 5.79 30.18 -30.41
C ILE A 316 7.09 30.33 -29.59
N ASP A 317 8.22 30.60 -30.23
CA ASP A 317 9.48 30.85 -29.52
C ASP A 317 9.47 32.22 -28.80
N ALA A 318 8.60 33.14 -29.21
CA ALA A 318 8.41 34.45 -28.58
C ALA A 318 7.44 34.42 -27.37
N GLU A 319 6.62 33.38 -27.26
CA GLU A 319 5.59 33.24 -26.23
C GLU A 319 5.78 32.00 -25.33
N ALA A 320 6.74 31.14 -25.63
CA ALA A 320 6.94 29.87 -24.93
C ALA A 320 8.40 29.44 -24.84
N GLY A 321 8.65 28.48 -23.96
CA GLY A 321 9.92 27.77 -23.86
C GLY A 321 9.73 26.38 -23.26
N ILE A 322 10.75 25.53 -23.41
CA ILE A 322 10.82 24.23 -22.75
C ILE A 322 11.72 24.36 -21.53
N TYR A 323 11.22 23.98 -20.36
CA TYR A 323 11.89 24.16 -19.07
C TYR A 323 11.90 22.87 -18.26
N THR A 324 12.79 22.76 -17.27
CA THR A 324 12.81 21.67 -16.29
C THR A 324 11.84 21.91 -15.12
N THR A 325 11.13 23.04 -15.12
CA THR A 325 10.21 23.49 -14.07
C THR A 325 8.87 23.95 -14.64
N GLY A 326 7.81 23.76 -13.84
CA GLY A 326 6.45 24.25 -14.13
C GLY A 326 6.22 25.69 -13.63
N PRO A 327 4.99 26.04 -13.20
CA PRO A 327 4.72 27.32 -12.54
C PRO A 327 5.51 27.49 -11.23
N GLY A 328 5.76 28.74 -10.84
CA GLY A 328 6.37 29.12 -9.56
C GLY A 328 7.74 29.80 -9.67
N GLU A 329 8.26 30.06 -10.88
CA GLU A 329 9.60 30.63 -11.08
C GLU A 329 9.59 32.14 -11.40
N SER A 330 8.41 32.76 -11.59
CA SER A 330 8.31 34.17 -12.02
C SER A 330 9.02 35.16 -11.09
N THR A 331 9.01 34.88 -9.78
CA THR A 331 9.67 35.68 -8.73
C THR A 331 11.09 35.22 -8.41
N LYS A 332 11.59 34.18 -9.09
CA LYS A 332 12.83 33.45 -8.77
C LYS A 332 13.94 33.65 -9.80
N GLY A 333 13.94 34.79 -10.49
CA GLY A 333 14.76 35.03 -11.68
C GLY A 333 14.10 34.65 -13.00
N GLY A 334 12.88 34.09 -12.96
CA GLY A 334 12.05 33.83 -14.13
C GLY A 334 12.45 32.59 -14.94
N TYR A 335 11.91 32.51 -16.14
CA TYR A 335 12.12 31.40 -17.07
C TYR A 335 13.16 31.78 -18.11
N GLY A 336 14.35 31.18 -18.05
CA GLY A 336 15.49 31.57 -18.87
C GLY A 336 16.64 30.54 -18.88
N ALA A 337 17.87 31.02 -19.10
CA ALA A 337 19.00 30.13 -19.41
C ALA A 337 19.37 29.09 -18.33
N HIS A 338 18.95 29.32 -17.07
CA HIS A 338 19.29 28.50 -15.91
C HIS A 338 18.31 27.35 -15.66
N ASN A 339 17.07 27.44 -16.15
CA ASN A 339 16.01 26.42 -16.00
C ASN A 339 15.42 25.95 -17.35
N GLN A 340 15.91 26.44 -18.49
CA GLN A 340 15.56 25.91 -19.81
C GLN A 340 16.06 24.47 -20.01
N PHE A 341 15.32 23.72 -20.80
CA PHE A 341 15.89 22.65 -21.62
C PHE A 341 16.28 23.27 -22.98
N PRO A 342 17.51 23.06 -23.50
CA PRO A 342 18.03 23.79 -24.67
C PRO A 342 17.46 23.28 -26.01
N LEU A 343 16.14 23.43 -26.18
CA LEU A 343 15.37 23.09 -27.37
C LEU A 343 14.27 24.13 -27.57
N ALA A 344 14.27 24.80 -28.73
CA ALA A 344 13.23 25.77 -29.07
C ALA A 344 11.87 25.08 -29.32
N PRO A 345 10.75 25.59 -28.78
CA PRO A 345 9.41 25.08 -29.06
C PRO A 345 9.10 24.93 -30.55
N SER A 346 9.53 25.86 -31.41
CA SER A 346 9.30 25.78 -32.86
C SER A 346 10.00 24.59 -33.52
N THR A 347 11.22 24.25 -33.07
CA THR A 347 11.96 23.07 -33.55
C THR A 347 11.21 21.79 -33.19
N LEU A 348 10.70 21.70 -31.96
CA LEU A 348 9.89 20.55 -31.52
C LEU A 348 8.56 20.48 -32.30
N MET A 349 7.86 21.60 -32.45
CA MET A 349 6.64 21.72 -33.25
C MET A 349 6.85 21.25 -34.70
N HIS A 350 7.90 21.72 -35.37
CA HIS A 350 8.23 21.30 -36.74
C HIS A 350 8.53 19.81 -36.86
N GLU A 351 9.06 19.16 -35.82
CA GLU A 351 9.21 17.70 -35.80
C GLU A 351 7.88 16.99 -35.51
N THR A 352 6.98 17.53 -34.67
CA THR A 352 5.63 16.95 -34.50
C THR A 352 4.82 16.91 -35.80
N TRP A 353 4.91 17.93 -36.65
CA TRP A 353 4.21 17.97 -37.95
C TRP A 353 4.60 16.84 -38.91
N LYS A 354 5.79 16.26 -38.72
CA LYS A 354 6.32 15.16 -39.54
C LYS A 354 5.90 13.77 -39.02
N ASN A 355 5.14 13.71 -37.93
CA ASN A 355 4.78 12.49 -37.22
C ASN A 355 3.26 12.40 -37.01
N ASP A 356 2.69 11.23 -37.26
CA ASP A 356 1.27 10.97 -37.02
C ASP A 356 1.08 10.20 -35.69
N PHE A 357 0.85 10.94 -34.61
CA PHE A 357 0.58 10.33 -33.30
C PHE A 357 -0.79 9.62 -33.26
N GLN A 358 -1.79 10.07 -34.01
CA GLN A 358 -3.09 9.41 -34.11
C GLN A 358 -2.95 8.04 -34.81
N GLY A 359 -2.21 7.98 -35.92
CA GLY A 359 -1.89 6.72 -36.61
C GLY A 359 -1.03 5.76 -35.77
N ARG A 360 -0.09 6.29 -34.98
CA ARG A 360 0.69 5.52 -33.99
C ARG A 360 -0.22 4.89 -32.94
N MET A 361 -1.10 5.69 -32.33
CA MET A 361 -2.05 5.22 -31.32
C MET A 361 -3.05 4.22 -31.90
N THR A 362 -3.57 4.48 -33.11
CA THR A 362 -4.45 3.56 -33.86
C THR A 362 -3.80 2.22 -34.11
N SER A 363 -2.52 2.21 -34.51
CA SER A 363 -1.74 0.98 -34.66
C SER A 363 -1.62 0.23 -33.32
N LYS A 364 -1.23 0.93 -32.25
CA LYS A 364 -1.09 0.36 -30.89
C LYS A 364 -2.40 -0.25 -30.36
N ILE A 365 -3.54 0.39 -30.62
CA ILE A 365 -4.89 -0.12 -30.30
C ILE A 365 -5.19 -1.38 -31.10
N ASN A 366 -4.93 -1.37 -32.42
CA ASN A 366 -5.15 -2.53 -33.27
C ASN A 366 -4.29 -3.73 -32.87
N ASP A 367 -3.00 -3.53 -32.63
CA ASP A 367 -2.07 -4.57 -32.18
C ASP A 367 -2.47 -5.18 -30.84
N PHE A 368 -2.91 -4.35 -29.89
CA PHE A 368 -3.47 -4.82 -28.62
C PHE A 368 -4.69 -5.72 -28.85
N TRP A 369 -5.67 -5.29 -29.64
CA TRP A 369 -6.88 -6.09 -29.87
C TRP A 369 -6.62 -7.36 -30.67
N ASN A 370 -5.67 -7.33 -31.61
CA ASN A 370 -5.26 -8.49 -32.41
C ASN A 370 -4.49 -9.52 -31.56
N THR A 371 -3.68 -9.08 -30.60
CA THR A 371 -2.80 -9.96 -29.80
C THR A 371 -3.44 -10.41 -28.48
N HIS A 372 -4.19 -9.52 -27.82
CA HIS A 372 -4.73 -9.72 -26.47
C HIS A 372 -6.27 -9.75 -26.42
N GLY A 373 -6.96 -9.61 -27.55
CA GLY A 373 -8.43 -9.57 -27.58
C GLY A 373 -9.12 -10.80 -26.99
N ASP A 374 -8.62 -12.00 -27.23
CA ASP A 374 -9.17 -13.24 -26.64
C ASP A 374 -8.86 -13.36 -25.13
N ALA A 375 -7.69 -12.87 -24.71
CA ALA A 375 -7.33 -12.80 -23.29
C ALA A 375 -8.24 -11.80 -22.55
N TYR A 376 -8.45 -10.60 -23.12
CA TYR A 376 -9.37 -9.59 -22.60
C TYR A 376 -10.80 -10.13 -22.43
N ARG A 377 -11.30 -10.86 -23.45
CA ARG A 377 -12.60 -11.56 -23.40
C ARG A 377 -12.67 -12.58 -22.27
N THR A 378 -11.61 -13.38 -22.11
CA THR A 378 -11.48 -14.38 -21.03
C THR A 378 -11.51 -13.72 -19.66
N THR A 379 -10.86 -12.57 -19.50
CA THR A 379 -10.87 -11.78 -18.27
C THR A 379 -12.26 -11.22 -17.97
N LEU A 380 -12.97 -10.65 -18.95
CA LEU A 380 -14.36 -10.18 -18.75
C LEU A 380 -15.29 -11.30 -18.27
N LYS A 381 -15.14 -12.51 -18.83
CA LYS A 381 -15.88 -13.70 -18.42
C LYS A 381 -15.53 -14.12 -16.98
N GLY A 382 -14.26 -14.09 -16.60
CA GLY A 382 -13.81 -14.32 -15.22
C GLY A 382 -14.37 -13.28 -14.24
N GLN A 383 -14.26 -12.00 -14.58
CA GLN A 383 -14.82 -10.89 -13.79
C GLN A 383 -16.32 -11.05 -13.57
N PHE A 384 -17.10 -11.29 -14.62
CA PHE A 384 -18.55 -11.52 -14.53
C PHE A 384 -18.92 -12.61 -13.52
N VAL A 385 -18.27 -13.77 -13.61
CA VAL A 385 -18.54 -14.92 -12.74
C VAL A 385 -18.11 -14.64 -11.29
N GLN A 386 -16.98 -13.96 -11.11
CA GLN A 386 -16.50 -13.54 -9.80
C GLN A 386 -17.45 -12.53 -9.14
N GLN A 387 -17.89 -11.48 -9.86
CA GLN A 387 -18.86 -10.51 -9.35
C GLN A 387 -20.21 -11.18 -9.02
N ALA A 388 -20.68 -12.11 -9.86
CA ALA A 388 -21.92 -12.85 -9.62
C ALA A 388 -21.84 -13.75 -8.37
N ARG A 389 -20.74 -14.50 -8.20
CA ARG A 389 -20.49 -15.35 -7.02
C ARG A 389 -20.35 -14.52 -5.74
N GLN A 390 -19.61 -13.41 -5.78
CA GLN A 390 -19.43 -12.52 -4.63
C GLN A 390 -20.73 -11.83 -4.23
N GLN A 391 -21.50 -11.32 -5.19
CA GLN A 391 -22.78 -10.66 -4.91
C GLN A 391 -23.81 -11.65 -4.35
N LEU A 392 -23.86 -12.89 -4.86
CA LEU A 392 -24.67 -13.95 -4.26
C LEU A 392 -24.24 -14.23 -2.81
N SER A 393 -22.95 -14.47 -2.57
CA SER A 393 -22.42 -14.75 -1.23
C SER A 393 -22.74 -13.63 -0.23
N ALA A 394 -22.54 -12.38 -0.65
CA ALA A 394 -22.83 -11.19 0.16
C ALA A 394 -24.33 -10.97 0.41
N TYR A 395 -25.20 -11.37 -0.51
CA TYR A 395 -26.64 -11.41 -0.28
C TYR A 395 -26.99 -12.54 0.70
N GLU A 396 -26.50 -13.75 0.49
CA GLU A 396 -26.88 -14.92 1.28
C GLU A 396 -26.46 -14.86 2.74
N ALA A 397 -25.27 -14.28 3.03
CA ALA A 397 -24.76 -14.08 4.39
C ALA A 397 -25.64 -13.15 5.26
N LYS A 398 -26.55 -12.37 4.67
CA LYS A 398 -27.45 -11.46 5.40
C LYS A 398 -28.62 -12.18 6.05
N SER A 399 -29.06 -11.70 7.21
CA SER A 399 -30.29 -12.16 7.85
C SER A 399 -31.53 -11.86 7.00
N PRO A 400 -32.67 -12.56 7.22
CA PRO A 400 -33.93 -12.27 6.53
C PRO A 400 -34.40 -10.82 6.68
N THR A 401 -34.15 -10.21 7.84
CA THR A 401 -34.51 -8.81 8.12
C THR A 401 -33.65 -7.85 7.30
N GLU A 402 -32.34 -8.04 7.26
CA GLU A 402 -31.44 -7.23 6.41
C GLU A 402 -31.80 -7.36 4.93
N LYS A 403 -32.06 -8.57 4.44
CA LYS A 403 -32.50 -8.82 3.05
C LYS A 403 -33.76 -8.03 2.69
N LYS A 404 -34.72 -7.92 3.62
CA LYS A 404 -35.97 -7.16 3.44
C LYS A 404 -35.77 -5.63 3.45
N LEU A 405 -34.70 -5.14 4.08
CA LEU A 405 -34.34 -3.70 4.12
C LEU A 405 -33.46 -3.27 2.94
N MET A 406 -32.93 -4.20 2.14
CA MET A 406 -32.18 -3.86 0.93
C MET A 406 -33.11 -3.29 -0.15
N PRO A 407 -32.67 -2.27 -0.91
CA PRO A 407 -33.35 -1.84 -2.13
C PRO A 407 -33.60 -3.02 -3.07
N ALA A 408 -34.74 -3.04 -3.76
CA ALA A 408 -35.19 -4.19 -4.54
C ALA A 408 -34.19 -4.57 -5.64
N GLU A 409 -33.56 -3.55 -6.22
CA GLU A 409 -32.49 -3.62 -7.21
C GLU A 409 -31.20 -4.26 -6.70
N HIS A 410 -30.97 -4.29 -5.39
CA HIS A 410 -29.81 -4.93 -4.77
C HIS A 410 -30.09 -6.37 -4.28
N GLN A 411 -31.34 -6.86 -4.35
CA GLN A 411 -31.73 -8.20 -3.88
C GLN A 411 -31.40 -9.28 -4.91
N PHE A 412 -30.11 -9.60 -5.05
CA PHE A 412 -29.60 -10.61 -5.98
C PHE A 412 -29.64 -12.01 -5.39
N THR A 413 -30.67 -12.77 -5.75
CA THR A 413 -30.98 -14.10 -5.21
C THR A 413 -30.23 -15.23 -5.93
N ARG A 414 -30.27 -16.46 -5.39
CA ARG A 414 -29.70 -17.64 -6.05
C ARG A 414 -30.36 -17.95 -7.40
N ASP A 415 -31.61 -17.59 -7.61
CA ASP A 415 -32.28 -17.77 -8.91
C ASP A 415 -31.88 -16.68 -9.91
N ASP A 416 -31.59 -15.45 -9.46
CA ASP A 416 -30.96 -14.42 -10.30
C ASP A 416 -29.54 -14.84 -10.71
N TYR A 417 -28.75 -15.39 -9.78
CA TYR A 417 -27.44 -15.96 -10.07
C TYR A 417 -27.52 -17.06 -11.14
N ARG A 418 -28.39 -18.05 -10.97
CA ARG A 418 -28.64 -19.11 -11.96
C ARG A 418 -29.10 -18.57 -13.32
N LEU A 419 -29.89 -17.49 -13.32
CA LEU A 419 -30.37 -16.84 -14.54
C LEU A 419 -29.20 -16.17 -15.28
N VAL A 420 -28.44 -15.28 -14.63
CA VAL A 420 -27.33 -14.56 -15.30
C VAL A 420 -26.19 -15.49 -15.68
N MET A 421 -25.92 -16.55 -14.91
CA MET A 421 -24.91 -17.55 -15.26
C MET A 421 -25.22 -18.30 -16.58
N LYS A 422 -26.46 -18.25 -17.11
CA LYS A 422 -26.76 -18.74 -18.48
C LYS A 422 -26.08 -17.92 -19.58
N ALA A 423 -25.56 -16.71 -19.29
CA ALA A 423 -24.70 -15.94 -20.20
C ALA A 423 -23.33 -16.62 -20.40
N ALA A 424 -22.90 -17.44 -19.44
CA ALA A 424 -21.70 -18.24 -19.48
C ALA A 424 -22.07 -19.74 -19.45
N SER A 425 -22.93 -20.16 -20.38
CA SER A 425 -23.65 -21.46 -20.35
C SER A 425 -22.77 -22.72 -20.39
N ASN A 426 -21.46 -22.58 -20.60
CA ASN A 426 -20.48 -23.66 -20.52
C ASN A 426 -19.83 -23.83 -19.14
N LEU A 427 -20.12 -22.95 -18.18
CA LEU A 427 -19.56 -22.97 -16.84
C LEU A 427 -20.47 -23.72 -15.84
N PRO A 428 -19.91 -24.32 -14.77
CA PRO A 428 -20.70 -24.88 -13.68
C PRO A 428 -21.64 -23.85 -13.05
N GLN A 429 -22.90 -24.25 -12.84
CA GLN A 429 -23.92 -23.45 -12.15
C GLN A 429 -23.76 -23.43 -10.62
N ALA A 430 -22.84 -24.22 -10.06
CA ALA A 430 -22.50 -24.19 -8.64
C ALA A 430 -21.50 -23.07 -8.35
N GLU A 431 -21.87 -22.20 -7.41
CA GLU A 431 -21.13 -21.00 -7.01
C GLU A 431 -19.78 -21.29 -6.35
N ASN A 432 -19.61 -22.51 -5.83
CA ASN A 432 -18.40 -22.98 -5.14
C ASN A 432 -17.58 -23.99 -5.95
N ALA A 433 -17.97 -24.29 -7.20
CA ALA A 433 -17.22 -25.20 -8.06
C ALA A 433 -15.97 -24.50 -8.63
N PRO A 434 -14.77 -25.12 -8.53
CA PRO A 434 -13.57 -24.56 -9.12
C PRO A 434 -13.69 -24.57 -10.66
N LEU A 435 -13.26 -23.48 -11.29
CA LEU A 435 -13.22 -23.33 -12.74
C LEU A 435 -11.84 -23.73 -13.29
N THR A 436 -11.72 -23.81 -14.62
CA THR A 436 -10.43 -23.81 -15.31
C THR A 436 -10.31 -22.60 -16.23
N VAL A 437 -9.07 -22.19 -16.54
CA VAL A 437 -8.82 -21.12 -17.50
C VAL A 437 -9.37 -21.47 -18.89
N ASP A 438 -9.33 -22.74 -19.29
CA ASP A 438 -9.87 -23.17 -20.59
C ASP A 438 -11.40 -23.14 -20.64
N GLN A 439 -12.10 -23.36 -19.52
CA GLN A 439 -13.53 -23.10 -19.43
C GLN A 439 -13.86 -21.60 -19.60
N LEU A 440 -13.02 -20.70 -19.09
CA LEU A 440 -13.17 -19.25 -19.30
C LEU A 440 -12.79 -18.84 -20.74
N LYS A 441 -11.78 -19.46 -21.35
CA LYS A 441 -11.40 -19.20 -22.76
C LYS A 441 -12.46 -19.68 -23.75
N ALA A 442 -13.19 -20.75 -23.45
CA ALA A 442 -14.23 -21.27 -24.34
C ALA A 442 -15.36 -20.24 -24.57
N GLU A 443 -15.73 -20.01 -25.82
CA GLU A 443 -16.93 -19.25 -26.18
C GLU A 443 -18.18 -20.10 -25.93
N ALA A 444 -19.24 -19.47 -25.42
CA ALA A 444 -20.54 -20.10 -25.28
C ALA A 444 -21.66 -19.07 -25.44
N PRO A 445 -22.63 -19.28 -26.35
CA PRO A 445 -23.77 -18.39 -26.44
C PRO A 445 -24.65 -18.47 -25.19
N ALA A 446 -25.43 -17.42 -24.96
CA ALA A 446 -26.49 -17.44 -23.96
C ALA A 446 -27.51 -18.54 -24.31
N LYS A 447 -27.89 -19.37 -23.32
CA LYS A 447 -28.80 -20.51 -23.53
C LYS A 447 -30.15 -20.36 -22.82
N ASP A 448 -31.08 -21.20 -23.26
CA ASP A 448 -32.39 -21.45 -22.68
C ASP A 448 -33.22 -20.16 -22.51
N GLN A 449 -33.52 -19.79 -21.27
CA GLN A 449 -34.44 -18.72 -20.91
C GLN A 449 -33.78 -17.34 -20.85
N LEU A 450 -32.48 -17.19 -21.10
CA LEU A 450 -31.80 -15.89 -21.01
C LEU A 450 -31.74 -15.20 -22.37
N ARG A 451 -32.19 -13.94 -22.42
CA ARG A 451 -31.89 -13.00 -23.52
C ARG A 451 -30.92 -11.95 -22.99
N ALA A 452 -29.89 -11.63 -23.77
CA ALA A 452 -28.94 -10.57 -23.47
C ALA A 452 -28.99 -9.50 -24.57
N TYR A 453 -28.86 -8.24 -24.16
CA TYR A 453 -28.91 -7.06 -25.02
C TYR A 453 -27.83 -6.05 -24.56
N PRO A 454 -27.15 -5.35 -25.47
CA PRO A 454 -26.51 -4.08 -25.13
C PRO A 454 -27.55 -3.12 -24.55
N PHE A 455 -27.22 -2.43 -23.46
CA PHE A 455 -28.03 -1.30 -23.01
C PHE A 455 -27.82 -0.10 -23.94
N ASP A 456 -28.84 0.73 -24.15
CA ASP A 456 -28.73 1.94 -24.97
C ASP A 456 -29.55 3.11 -24.42
N ILE A 457 -29.10 4.33 -24.72
CA ILE A 457 -29.84 5.58 -24.46
C ILE A 457 -30.02 6.30 -25.80
N ASN A 458 -31.27 6.60 -26.16
CA ASN A 458 -31.68 7.25 -27.40
C ASN A 458 -31.24 6.52 -28.69
N GLY A 459 -30.87 5.23 -28.60
CA GLY A 459 -30.34 4.43 -29.70
C GLY A 459 -28.82 4.52 -29.86
N TRP A 460 -28.12 5.09 -28.88
CA TRP A 460 -26.67 5.07 -28.68
C TRP A 460 -26.32 3.95 -27.69
N GLY A 461 -25.54 2.97 -28.13
CA GLY A 461 -25.25 1.77 -27.33
C GLY A 461 -24.16 2.00 -26.28
N SER A 462 -24.34 1.42 -25.09
CA SER A 462 -23.30 1.37 -24.07
C SER A 462 -22.10 0.53 -24.54
N SER A 463 -20.92 0.87 -24.05
CA SER A 463 -19.68 0.15 -24.31
C SER A 463 -19.55 -1.19 -23.58
N ASP A 464 -20.38 -1.43 -22.56
CA ASP A 464 -20.10 -2.46 -21.56
C ASP A 464 -21.31 -2.89 -20.70
N ILE A 465 -22.35 -2.06 -20.54
CA ILE A 465 -23.56 -2.45 -19.81
C ILE A 465 -24.39 -3.44 -20.63
N ILE A 466 -24.70 -4.58 -20.02
CA ILE A 466 -25.53 -5.64 -20.59
C ILE A 466 -26.86 -5.75 -19.83
N ARG A 467 -27.99 -5.69 -20.54
CA ARG A 467 -29.30 -6.03 -20.00
C ARG A 467 -29.62 -7.50 -20.24
N PHE A 468 -30.02 -8.18 -19.18
CA PHE A 468 -30.53 -9.54 -19.17
C PHE A 468 -32.04 -9.56 -18.96
N ALA A 469 -32.74 -10.40 -19.71
CA ALA A 469 -34.20 -10.58 -19.63
C ALA A 469 -34.58 -12.06 -19.76
N VAL A 470 -35.74 -12.44 -19.21
CA VAL A 470 -36.27 -13.80 -19.30
C VAL A 470 -37.07 -14.02 -20.60
N LEU A 471 -36.79 -15.12 -21.30
CA LEU A 471 -37.41 -15.50 -22.58
C LEU A 471 -38.88 -15.88 -22.44
N ASP A 472 -39.19 -16.64 -21.39
CA ASP A 472 -40.54 -17.02 -20.99
C ASP A 472 -40.63 -17.18 -19.47
N ASP A 473 -41.28 -16.20 -18.83
CA ASP A 473 -41.57 -16.09 -17.40
C ASP A 473 -43.06 -16.33 -17.06
N GLY A 474 -43.86 -16.77 -18.04
CA GLY A 474 -45.30 -16.94 -17.91
C GLY A 474 -46.14 -15.66 -18.01
N GLN A 475 -45.54 -14.49 -18.25
CA GLN A 475 -46.28 -13.23 -18.41
C GLN A 475 -46.68 -12.93 -19.87
N TYR A 476 -47.88 -12.35 -20.04
CA TYR A 476 -48.43 -11.95 -21.35
C TYR A 476 -48.37 -10.43 -21.61
N ASN A 477 -47.75 -9.66 -20.73
CA ASN A 477 -47.66 -8.20 -20.87
C ASN A 477 -46.53 -7.82 -21.85
N TYR A 478 -46.85 -6.96 -22.81
CA TYR A 478 -45.89 -6.43 -23.77
C TYR A 478 -45.90 -4.90 -23.75
N GLN A 479 -44.71 -4.29 -23.61
CA GLN A 479 -44.49 -2.86 -23.82
C GLN A 479 -43.69 -2.67 -25.12
N ASN A 480 -44.22 -1.89 -26.08
CA ASN A 480 -43.57 -1.61 -27.37
C ASN A 480 -42.96 -2.86 -28.08
N ASN A 481 -43.77 -3.92 -28.21
CA ASN A 481 -43.42 -5.24 -28.78
C ASN A 481 -42.35 -6.06 -28.00
N ARG A 482 -42.05 -5.68 -26.76
CA ARG A 482 -41.11 -6.40 -25.87
C ARG A 482 -41.87 -6.96 -24.68
N ARG A 483 -41.49 -8.15 -24.24
CA ARG A 483 -42.09 -8.77 -23.05
C ARG A 483 -41.64 -8.00 -21.82
N ASP A 484 -42.61 -7.55 -21.03
CA ASP A 484 -42.38 -6.93 -19.74
C ASP A 484 -42.26 -7.99 -18.64
N GLY A 485 -41.33 -7.81 -17.71
CA GLY A 485 -40.95 -8.82 -16.71
C GLY A 485 -39.56 -8.60 -16.13
N LEU A 486 -39.00 -9.61 -15.46
CA LEU A 486 -37.70 -9.53 -14.76
C LEU A 486 -36.56 -9.07 -15.70
N GLN A 487 -35.95 -7.94 -15.35
CA GLN A 487 -34.73 -7.41 -15.97
C GLN A 487 -33.58 -7.47 -14.96
N ILE A 488 -32.37 -7.71 -15.45
CA ILE A 488 -31.15 -7.52 -14.67
C ILE A 488 -30.15 -6.71 -15.51
N LEU A 489 -29.73 -5.54 -15.03
CA LEU A 489 -28.60 -4.82 -15.61
C LEU A 489 -27.30 -5.34 -14.99
N TYR A 490 -26.35 -5.73 -15.83
CA TYR A 490 -24.97 -5.97 -15.44
C TYR A 490 -24.13 -4.75 -15.83
N ILE A 491 -23.56 -4.10 -14.82
CA ILE A 491 -22.67 -2.94 -14.94
C ILE A 491 -21.29 -3.40 -14.46
N PRO A 492 -20.35 -3.68 -15.38
CA PRO A 492 -19.02 -4.19 -15.01
C PRO A 492 -18.31 -3.30 -14.00
N GLY A 493 -17.71 -3.90 -12.97
CA GLY A 493 -16.94 -3.16 -11.95
C GLY A 493 -17.78 -2.36 -10.94
N ALA A 494 -19.08 -2.19 -11.13
CA ALA A 494 -19.95 -1.58 -10.13
C ALA A 494 -20.11 -2.48 -8.88
N THR A 495 -20.51 -1.88 -7.75
CA THR A 495 -20.87 -2.60 -6.52
C THR A 495 -22.21 -2.08 -5.98
N PRO A 496 -23.28 -2.90 -5.99
CA PRO A 496 -23.40 -4.19 -6.69
C PRO A 496 -23.21 -4.07 -8.21
N ALA A 497 -22.80 -5.17 -8.85
CA ALA A 497 -22.58 -5.25 -10.30
C ALA A 497 -23.85 -5.64 -11.06
N PHE A 498 -24.76 -6.35 -10.40
CA PHE A 498 -26.04 -6.79 -10.95
C PHE A 498 -27.18 -6.03 -10.26
N LEU A 499 -27.99 -5.32 -11.03
CA LEU A 499 -29.16 -4.57 -10.56
C LEU A 499 -30.45 -5.21 -11.06
N ARG A 500 -31.37 -5.55 -10.15
CA ARG A 500 -32.59 -6.33 -10.43
C ARG A 500 -33.84 -5.44 -10.56
N PHE A 501 -34.60 -5.57 -11.64
CA PHE A 501 -35.86 -4.84 -11.83
C PHE A 501 -37.02 -5.79 -12.12
N ALA A 502 -38.18 -5.56 -11.48
CA ALA A 502 -39.35 -6.43 -11.63
C ALA A 502 -40.05 -6.30 -13.00
N SER A 503 -39.79 -5.22 -13.73
CA SER A 503 -40.36 -4.87 -15.04
C SER A 503 -39.40 -3.94 -15.79
N LEU A 504 -39.65 -3.72 -17.08
CA LEU A 504 -38.96 -2.71 -17.89
C LEU A 504 -39.25 -1.29 -17.35
N ASP A 505 -40.50 -0.99 -17.00
CA ASP A 505 -40.86 0.31 -16.42
C ASP A 505 -40.12 0.62 -15.10
N LYS A 506 -39.82 -0.40 -14.26
CA LYS A 506 -38.98 -0.21 -13.07
C LYS A 506 -37.51 0.01 -13.36
N MET A 507 -36.99 -0.53 -14.46
CA MET A 507 -35.65 -0.21 -14.95
C MET A 507 -35.62 1.23 -15.50
N ASP A 508 -36.63 1.63 -16.27
CA ASP A 508 -36.75 2.97 -16.84
C ASP A 508 -36.87 4.05 -15.75
N GLU A 509 -37.65 3.79 -14.70
CA GLU A 509 -37.72 4.66 -13.51
C GLU A 509 -36.37 4.84 -12.85
N TRP A 510 -35.64 3.74 -12.64
CA TRP A 510 -34.30 3.78 -12.04
C TRP A 510 -33.32 4.59 -12.90
N VAL A 511 -33.33 4.46 -14.23
CA VAL A 511 -32.48 5.26 -15.14
C VAL A 511 -32.82 6.76 -15.03
N VAL A 512 -34.11 7.11 -14.96
CA VAL A 512 -34.54 8.51 -14.75
C VAL A 512 -34.10 9.03 -13.38
N GLU A 513 -34.11 8.20 -12.33
CA GLU A 513 -33.59 8.57 -11.01
C GLU A 513 -32.07 8.81 -11.02
N GLN A 514 -31.30 8.02 -11.76
CA GLN A 514 -29.85 8.26 -11.91
C GLN A 514 -29.60 9.54 -12.71
N ALA A 515 -30.40 9.81 -13.74
CA ALA A 515 -30.27 11.02 -14.57
C ALA A 515 -30.54 12.33 -13.80
N LYS A 516 -31.34 12.30 -12.72
CA LYS A 516 -31.66 13.49 -11.90
C LYS A 516 -30.49 13.99 -11.06
N ASP A 517 -29.64 13.10 -10.56
CA ASP A 517 -28.43 13.48 -9.83
C ASP A 517 -27.29 13.75 -10.81
N PRO A 518 -26.66 14.94 -10.82
CA PRO A 518 -25.59 15.26 -11.77
C PRO A 518 -24.39 14.30 -11.74
N LYS A 519 -24.03 13.75 -10.57
CA LYS A 519 -22.90 12.81 -10.42
C LYS A 519 -23.29 11.41 -10.90
N LYS A 520 -24.49 10.93 -10.54
CA LYS A 520 -24.98 9.62 -11.02
C LYS A 520 -25.24 9.63 -12.53
N ARG A 521 -25.71 10.76 -13.07
CA ARG A 521 -25.85 11.00 -14.52
C ARG A 521 -24.51 10.91 -15.23
N GLU A 522 -23.47 11.60 -14.72
CA GLU A 522 -22.12 11.52 -15.29
C GLU A 522 -21.55 10.09 -15.19
N ALA A 523 -21.78 9.38 -14.08
CA ALA A 523 -21.37 7.98 -13.94
C ALA A 523 -22.05 7.07 -14.97
N LEU A 524 -23.36 7.22 -15.20
CA LEU A 524 -24.09 6.48 -16.25
C LEU A 524 -23.57 6.83 -17.65
N ALA A 525 -23.41 8.12 -17.96
CA ALA A 525 -22.87 8.59 -19.24
C ALA A 525 -21.44 8.07 -19.49
N GLY A 526 -20.67 7.84 -18.43
CA GLY A 526 -19.35 7.21 -18.45
C GLY A 526 -19.28 5.81 -19.07
N HIS A 527 -20.40 5.12 -19.26
CA HIS A 527 -20.52 3.82 -19.94
C HIS A 527 -20.84 3.93 -21.46
N PHE A 528 -20.64 5.11 -22.05
CA PHE A 528 -20.82 5.38 -23.47
C PHE A 528 -19.55 6.02 -24.05
N SER A 529 -19.39 6.01 -25.39
CA SER A 529 -18.25 6.69 -26.04
C SER A 529 -18.38 8.20 -25.92
N LYS A 530 -17.27 8.93 -25.93
CA LYS A 530 -17.26 10.40 -25.95
C LYS A 530 -18.01 10.96 -27.15
N LEU A 531 -17.98 10.27 -28.29
CA LEU A 531 -18.70 10.65 -29.50
C LEU A 531 -20.22 10.54 -29.30
N ASP A 532 -20.71 9.43 -28.74
CA ASP A 532 -22.14 9.19 -28.50
C ASP A 532 -22.73 10.11 -27.42
N ARG A 533 -21.89 10.60 -26.49
CA ARG A 533 -22.28 11.57 -25.46
C ARG A 533 -22.60 12.96 -26.02
N GLN A 534 -21.91 13.37 -27.08
CA GLN A 534 -22.02 14.72 -27.66
C GLN A 534 -23.28 14.92 -28.51
N ASP A 535 -23.82 16.14 -28.48
CA ASP A 535 -24.88 16.57 -29.39
C ASP A 535 -24.34 16.83 -30.81
N GLY A 536 -25.19 16.68 -31.82
CA GLY A 536 -24.87 17.12 -33.18
C GLY A 536 -24.26 16.06 -34.11
N GLY A 537 -24.31 14.78 -33.72
CA GLY A 537 -23.99 13.66 -34.62
C GLY A 537 -24.83 13.66 -35.91
N PRO A 538 -24.51 12.81 -36.91
CA PRO A 538 -25.17 12.84 -38.21
C PRO A 538 -26.70 12.77 -38.07
N LEU A 539 -27.38 13.75 -38.69
CA LEU A 539 -28.82 14.08 -38.57
C LEU A 539 -29.22 15.01 -37.39
N GLY A 540 -28.28 15.63 -36.66
CA GLY A 540 -28.60 16.69 -35.67
C GLY A 540 -29.35 16.18 -34.43
N LYS A 541 -29.03 14.96 -33.99
CA LYS A 541 -29.64 14.35 -32.80
C LYS A 541 -28.93 14.76 -31.52
N SER A 542 -29.67 14.72 -30.42
CA SER A 542 -29.10 14.81 -29.07
C SER A 542 -28.27 13.56 -28.71
N GLY A 543 -27.11 13.78 -28.10
CA GLY A 543 -26.26 12.73 -27.54
C GLY A 543 -26.81 12.16 -26.24
N VAL A 544 -26.06 11.24 -25.61
CA VAL A 544 -26.45 10.61 -24.34
C VAL A 544 -26.61 11.66 -23.22
N ASP A 545 -25.71 12.63 -23.12
CA ASP A 545 -25.70 13.60 -22.01
C ASP A 545 -26.98 14.46 -22.00
N ALA A 546 -27.34 15.04 -23.16
CA ALA A 546 -28.58 15.80 -23.33
C ALA A 546 -29.83 14.90 -23.22
N SER A 547 -29.77 13.67 -23.73
CA SER A 547 -30.90 12.71 -23.60
C SER A 547 -31.20 12.39 -22.13
N LEU A 548 -30.16 12.23 -21.30
CA LEU A 548 -30.32 12.02 -19.85
C LEU A 548 -30.85 13.29 -19.15
N VAL A 549 -30.43 14.49 -19.55
CA VAL A 549 -31.00 15.75 -19.01
C VAL A 549 -32.49 15.87 -19.32
N HIS A 550 -32.93 15.59 -20.55
CA HIS A 550 -34.35 15.62 -20.90
C HIS A 550 -35.18 14.54 -20.19
N LEU A 551 -34.61 13.35 -19.93
CA LEU A 551 -35.23 12.33 -19.08
C LEU A 551 -35.36 12.79 -17.62
N ALA A 552 -34.34 13.44 -17.07
CA ALA A 552 -34.33 13.95 -15.70
C ALA A 552 -35.40 15.02 -15.45
N ASN A 553 -35.57 15.93 -16.41
CA ASN A 553 -36.59 16.98 -16.40
C ASN A 553 -38.02 16.43 -16.60
N GLY A 554 -38.16 15.27 -17.23
CA GLY A 554 -39.44 14.73 -17.68
C GLY A 554 -39.92 15.30 -19.04
N ASP A 555 -39.08 16.07 -19.73
CA ASP A 555 -39.37 16.61 -21.07
C ASP A 555 -39.51 15.48 -22.11
N TRP A 556 -38.74 14.40 -21.94
CA TRP A 556 -38.75 13.24 -22.83
C TRP A 556 -39.36 12.01 -22.15
N SER A 557 -40.06 11.21 -22.95
CA SER A 557 -40.77 10.02 -22.48
C SER A 557 -39.81 8.94 -21.97
N LYS A 558 -39.91 8.60 -20.68
CA LYS A 558 -39.21 7.44 -20.10
C LYS A 558 -39.60 6.08 -20.70
N MET A 559 -40.79 5.95 -21.31
CA MET A 559 -41.31 4.66 -21.81
C MET A 559 -40.29 3.89 -22.66
N GLU A 560 -39.99 2.66 -22.21
CA GLU A 560 -39.25 1.60 -22.88
C GLU A 560 -39.29 1.68 -24.41
N GLY A 561 -38.12 1.65 -25.04
CA GLY A 561 -38.01 1.67 -26.51
C GLY A 561 -38.26 3.00 -27.19
N LYS A 562 -38.57 4.08 -26.45
CA LYS A 562 -38.57 5.45 -27.01
C LYS A 562 -37.23 6.16 -26.79
N THR A 563 -36.80 6.23 -25.53
CA THR A 563 -35.58 6.95 -25.12
C THR A 563 -34.62 6.05 -24.35
N ILE A 564 -35.11 5.14 -23.52
CA ILE A 564 -34.30 4.11 -22.87
C ILE A 564 -34.43 2.84 -23.70
N ASP A 565 -33.31 2.14 -23.92
CA ASP A 565 -33.21 0.92 -24.74
C ASP A 565 -33.96 1.08 -26.08
N ARG A 566 -33.64 2.10 -26.88
CA ARG A 566 -34.39 2.39 -28.12
C ARG A 566 -34.20 1.30 -29.20
N LYS A 567 -33.09 0.55 -29.18
CA LYS A 567 -32.67 -0.42 -30.19
C LYS A 567 -32.08 -1.71 -29.56
N PRO A 568 -32.91 -2.60 -28.98
CA PRO A 568 -32.47 -3.85 -28.38
C PRO A 568 -32.00 -4.85 -29.45
N VAL A 569 -30.74 -4.77 -29.84
CA VAL A 569 -30.11 -5.80 -30.67
C VAL A 569 -29.77 -6.99 -29.78
N ARG A 570 -30.48 -8.11 -29.95
CA ARG A 570 -30.22 -9.32 -29.16
C ARG A 570 -28.82 -9.86 -29.46
N ILE A 571 -28.10 -10.23 -28.40
CA ILE A 571 -26.84 -10.96 -28.50
C ILE A 571 -27.16 -12.44 -28.72
N GLU A 572 -26.94 -12.93 -29.93
CA GLU A 572 -27.12 -14.34 -30.30
C GLU A 572 -25.87 -15.20 -30.00
N GLY A 573 -24.69 -14.57 -29.88
CA GLY A 573 -23.40 -15.21 -29.61
C GLY A 573 -23.02 -15.23 -28.13
N ASP A 574 -21.72 -15.44 -27.85
CA ASP A 574 -21.15 -15.29 -26.51
C ASP A 574 -21.14 -13.80 -26.10
N VAL A 575 -21.67 -13.53 -24.90
CA VAL A 575 -21.88 -12.16 -24.38
C VAL A 575 -20.55 -11.42 -24.20
N PHE A 576 -19.49 -12.11 -23.81
CA PHE A 576 -18.17 -11.53 -23.56
C PHE A 576 -17.45 -11.21 -24.87
N SER A 577 -17.70 -12.00 -25.93
CA SER A 577 -17.27 -11.67 -27.29
C SER A 577 -17.92 -10.38 -27.80
N GLN A 578 -19.18 -10.14 -27.48
CA GLN A 578 -19.87 -8.88 -27.79
C GLN A 578 -19.31 -7.70 -26.95
N MET A 579 -19.12 -7.87 -25.64
CA MET A 579 -18.52 -6.85 -24.78
C MET A 579 -17.11 -6.45 -25.26
N ARG A 580 -16.30 -7.41 -25.74
CA ARG A 580 -15.00 -7.12 -26.38
C ARG A 580 -15.17 -6.22 -27.60
N VAL A 581 -16.15 -6.50 -28.47
CA VAL A 581 -16.41 -5.67 -29.67
C VAL A 581 -16.82 -4.25 -29.28
N GLN A 582 -17.66 -4.10 -28.25
CA GLN A 582 -18.08 -2.79 -27.74
C GLN A 582 -16.90 -2.01 -27.12
N ALA A 583 -16.07 -2.67 -26.30
CA ALA A 583 -14.86 -2.07 -25.72
C ALA A 583 -13.84 -1.67 -26.80
N LYS A 584 -13.65 -2.49 -27.85
CA LYS A 584 -12.82 -2.12 -29.01
C LYS A 584 -13.38 -0.90 -29.73
N ALA A 585 -14.67 -0.89 -30.03
CA ALA A 585 -15.33 0.22 -30.73
C ALA A 585 -15.23 1.53 -29.94
N ARG A 586 -15.45 1.49 -28.62
CA ARG A 586 -15.25 2.65 -27.74
C ARG A 586 -13.79 3.08 -27.69
N MET A 587 -12.83 2.16 -27.55
CA MET A 587 -11.41 2.52 -27.51
C MET A 587 -10.96 3.24 -28.79
N THR A 588 -11.40 2.77 -29.96
CA THR A 588 -11.15 3.46 -31.23
C THR A 588 -11.87 4.81 -31.29
N SER A 589 -13.16 4.88 -30.95
CA SER A 589 -13.94 6.13 -31.01
C SER A 589 -13.45 7.20 -30.02
N ASP A 590 -13.10 6.81 -28.80
CA ASP A 590 -12.56 7.71 -27.77
C ASP A 590 -11.14 8.17 -28.15
N ALA A 591 -10.36 7.34 -28.87
CA ALA A 591 -9.09 7.74 -29.47
C ALA A 591 -9.31 8.80 -30.56
N ASP A 592 -10.11 8.51 -31.58
CA ASP A 592 -10.38 9.45 -32.69
C ASP A 592 -11.00 10.78 -32.23
N THR A 593 -11.81 10.74 -31.16
CA THR A 593 -12.42 11.95 -30.58
C THR A 593 -11.41 12.77 -29.76
N SER A 594 -10.46 12.11 -29.08
CA SER A 594 -9.56 12.76 -28.10
C SER A 594 -8.13 13.01 -28.59
N ILE A 595 -7.68 12.28 -29.60
CA ILE A 595 -6.30 12.20 -30.09
C ILE A 595 -6.34 12.55 -31.58
N LYS A 596 -6.51 13.84 -31.87
CA LYS A 596 -6.61 14.35 -33.23
C LYS A 596 -5.24 14.64 -33.81
N SER A 597 -5.06 14.39 -35.10
CA SER A 597 -3.90 14.88 -35.85
C SER A 597 -3.88 16.41 -35.94
N ASN A 598 -2.70 16.98 -36.24
CA ASN A 598 -2.49 18.43 -36.35
C ASN A 598 -3.36 19.15 -37.41
N SER A 599 -4.11 18.43 -38.26
CA SER A 599 -4.85 18.98 -39.40
C SER A 599 -6.31 19.40 -39.13
N GLU A 600 -6.87 19.17 -37.93
CA GLU A 600 -8.24 19.60 -37.61
C GLU A 600 -8.29 20.90 -36.78
N VAL A 601 -9.17 21.83 -37.21
CA VAL A 601 -9.18 23.25 -36.81
C VAL A 601 -10.17 23.58 -35.67
N THR A 602 -11.03 22.64 -35.24
CA THR A 602 -11.97 22.83 -34.11
C THR A 602 -11.57 21.97 -32.91
N ARG A 603 -11.13 22.62 -31.82
CA ARG A 603 -10.35 22.00 -30.72
C ARG A 603 -10.86 22.33 -29.30
N ASP A 604 -12.13 22.68 -29.13
CA ASP A 604 -12.64 23.23 -27.86
C ASP A 604 -12.77 22.23 -26.69
N THR A 605 -12.49 20.93 -26.90
CA THR A 605 -12.79 19.86 -25.91
C THR A 605 -11.64 19.55 -24.94
N TRP A 606 -10.39 19.98 -25.19
CA TRP A 606 -9.24 19.49 -24.40
C TRP A 606 -8.71 20.43 -23.29
N LEU A 607 -9.21 21.65 -23.21
CA LEU A 607 -8.52 22.74 -22.48
C LEU A 607 -8.64 22.73 -20.94
N ASN A 608 -9.36 21.78 -20.30
CA ASN A 608 -9.73 21.89 -18.88
C ASN A 608 -9.30 20.75 -17.92
N ASP A 609 -8.70 19.63 -18.37
CA ASP A 609 -8.26 18.57 -17.43
C ASP A 609 -6.93 17.90 -17.85
N VAL A 610 -5.87 18.22 -17.09
CA VAL A 610 -4.49 17.71 -17.24
C VAL A 610 -4.41 16.18 -17.08
N SER A 611 -5.40 15.54 -16.44
CA SER A 611 -5.41 14.09 -16.21
C SER A 611 -6.00 13.27 -17.36
N THR A 612 -6.43 13.90 -18.45
CA THR A 612 -7.21 13.25 -19.51
C THR A 612 -6.47 12.09 -20.19
N ALA A 613 -5.20 12.28 -20.61
CA ALA A 613 -4.43 11.26 -21.36
C ALA A 613 -4.19 9.97 -20.56
N LEU A 614 -4.04 10.08 -19.24
CA LEU A 614 -3.88 8.95 -18.33
C LEU A 614 -5.17 8.13 -18.15
N LYS A 615 -6.33 8.74 -18.40
CA LYS A 615 -7.66 8.18 -18.09
C LYS A 615 -8.47 7.74 -19.31
N ILE A 616 -8.12 8.13 -20.55
CA ILE A 616 -8.97 7.93 -21.76
C ILE A 616 -9.51 6.50 -21.87
N PHE A 617 -8.67 5.49 -21.65
CA PHE A 617 -9.07 4.09 -21.77
C PHE A 617 -9.25 3.36 -20.43
N ALA A 618 -9.03 4.04 -19.30
CA ALA A 618 -9.11 3.42 -17.97
C ALA A 618 -10.46 2.75 -17.66
N PRO A 619 -11.64 3.31 -18.04
CA PRO A 619 -12.94 2.65 -17.84
C PRO A 619 -13.12 1.35 -18.62
N MET A 620 -12.27 1.07 -19.61
CA MET A 620 -12.31 -0.16 -20.42
C MET A 620 -11.27 -1.20 -19.98
N ALA A 621 -10.43 -0.90 -18.98
CA ALA A 621 -9.54 -1.90 -18.40
C ALA A 621 -10.38 -2.94 -17.63
N PRO A 622 -10.14 -4.25 -17.81
CA PRO A 622 -10.95 -5.26 -17.13
C PRO A 622 -10.64 -5.26 -15.63
N GLY A 623 -11.69 -5.35 -14.82
CA GLY A 623 -11.65 -5.13 -13.38
C GLY A 623 -10.77 -6.15 -12.65
N GLY A 624 -9.95 -5.66 -11.72
CA GLY A 624 -9.09 -6.49 -10.85
C GLY A 624 -7.61 -6.56 -11.27
N LEU A 625 -7.22 -5.95 -12.40
CA LEU A 625 -5.85 -6.07 -12.94
C LEU A 625 -5.10 -4.74 -13.08
N ALA A 626 -5.81 -3.62 -12.96
CA ALA A 626 -5.22 -2.28 -12.90
C ALA A 626 -4.55 -1.99 -11.53
N ALA A 627 -4.05 -3.04 -10.85
CA ALA A 627 -3.58 -3.10 -9.46
C ALA A 627 -2.29 -2.29 -9.16
N ALA A 628 -1.99 -1.27 -9.95
CA ALA A 628 -0.87 -0.36 -9.73
C ALA A 628 -1.07 1.08 -10.26
N THR A 629 -1.87 1.33 -11.31
CA THR A 629 -1.77 2.62 -12.05
C THR A 629 -3.05 3.25 -12.64
N THR A 630 -4.27 2.72 -12.45
CA THR A 630 -5.45 3.35 -13.11
C THR A 630 -6.68 3.49 -12.21
N VAL A 631 -6.98 4.75 -11.84
CA VAL A 631 -8.20 5.17 -11.15
C VAL A 631 -9.35 5.28 -12.16
N GLY A 632 -10.48 4.64 -11.89
CA GLY A 632 -11.64 4.71 -12.78
C GLY A 632 -12.80 3.78 -12.44
N VAL A 633 -13.35 3.84 -11.22
CA VAL A 633 -14.66 3.23 -10.93
C VAL A 633 -15.74 4.29 -11.10
N LEU A 634 -16.43 4.29 -12.24
CA LEU A 634 -17.70 5.00 -12.41
C LEU A 634 -18.82 4.04 -12.01
N GLY A 635 -19.28 4.17 -10.77
CA GLY A 635 -20.41 3.39 -10.26
C GLY A 635 -21.72 4.14 -10.47
N VAL A 636 -22.72 3.49 -11.06
CA VAL A 636 -24.06 4.08 -11.29
C VAL A 636 -25.03 3.84 -10.13
N THR A 637 -24.52 3.52 -8.93
CA THR A 637 -25.32 3.24 -7.72
C THR A 637 -25.06 4.28 -6.64
N GLU A 638 -25.97 4.43 -5.66
CA GLU A 638 -25.79 5.39 -4.55
C GLU A 638 -24.52 5.14 -3.72
N PHE A 639 -23.96 3.91 -3.78
CA PHE A 639 -22.73 3.51 -3.10
C PHE A 639 -21.45 3.95 -3.82
N ALA A 640 -21.53 4.55 -5.01
CA ALA A 640 -20.35 5.07 -5.73
C ALA A 640 -19.59 6.16 -4.95
N LEU A 641 -20.25 6.85 -4.02
CA LEU A 641 -19.63 7.83 -3.11
C LEU A 641 -18.88 7.20 -1.92
N GLY A 642 -18.77 5.86 -1.85
CA GLY A 642 -18.10 5.13 -0.76
C GLY A 642 -17.03 4.12 -1.20
N ALA A 643 -16.75 4.02 -2.51
CA ALA A 643 -15.84 3.03 -3.09
C ALA A 643 -14.40 3.55 -3.33
N GLU A 644 -13.94 4.59 -2.63
CA GLU A 644 -12.57 5.14 -2.73
C GLU A 644 -11.45 4.17 -2.28
N LYS A 645 -11.81 2.96 -1.84
CA LYS A 645 -10.96 2.06 -1.05
C LYS A 645 -9.87 1.30 -1.79
N THR A 646 -9.57 1.68 -3.04
CA THR A 646 -8.36 1.25 -3.78
C THR A 646 -7.46 2.44 -4.16
N ALA A 647 -7.91 3.67 -3.92
CA ALA A 647 -7.13 4.90 -4.12
C ALA A 647 -6.59 5.48 -2.80
N SER A 648 -7.24 5.18 -1.66
CA SER A 648 -6.91 5.70 -0.33
C SER A 648 -5.82 4.93 0.43
N GLY A 649 -4.81 4.38 -0.27
CA GLY A 649 -3.61 3.87 0.38
C GLY A 649 -2.57 5.00 0.42
N ASP A 650 -2.10 5.36 1.61
CA ASP A 650 -1.23 6.52 1.84
C ASP A 650 0.13 6.38 1.13
N THR A 651 0.49 5.15 0.76
CA THR A 651 1.64 4.81 -0.09
C THR A 651 1.25 4.05 -1.36
N GLN A 652 2.16 4.04 -2.36
CA GLN A 652 2.00 3.18 -3.55
C GLN A 652 2.09 1.69 -3.21
N ALA A 653 2.86 1.32 -2.18
CA ALA A 653 2.99 -0.06 -1.71
C ALA A 653 1.66 -0.58 -1.14
N GLU A 654 0.97 0.20 -0.30
CA GLU A 654 -0.35 -0.17 0.24
C GLU A 654 -1.44 -0.23 -0.84
N ARG A 655 -1.39 0.66 -1.83
CA ARG A 655 -2.30 0.60 -2.99
C ARG A 655 -2.09 -0.67 -3.82
N SER A 656 -0.83 -1.08 -4.00
CA SER A 656 -0.49 -2.36 -4.66
C SER A 656 -0.97 -3.55 -3.81
N ASP A 657 -0.61 -3.62 -2.53
CA ASP A 657 -1.01 -4.70 -1.62
C ASP A 657 -2.54 -4.89 -1.51
N GLY A 658 -3.29 -3.80 -1.33
CA GLY A 658 -4.75 -3.86 -1.27
C GLY A 658 -5.38 -4.34 -2.59
N ALA A 659 -4.81 -3.97 -3.74
CA ALA A 659 -5.27 -4.42 -5.04
C ALA A 659 -4.90 -5.89 -5.32
N TRP A 660 -3.70 -6.34 -4.96
CA TRP A 660 -3.29 -7.75 -5.08
C TRP A 660 -4.09 -8.67 -4.15
N LYS A 661 -4.36 -8.26 -2.90
CA LYS A 661 -5.26 -9.01 -2.00
C LYS A 661 -6.68 -9.12 -2.55
N THR A 662 -7.17 -8.07 -3.22
CA THR A 662 -8.46 -8.10 -3.91
C THR A 662 -8.44 -9.07 -5.10
N PHE A 663 -7.34 -9.08 -5.87
CA PHE A 663 -7.14 -9.99 -6.99
C PHE A 663 -7.00 -11.46 -6.54
N ASP A 664 -6.21 -11.77 -5.51
CA ASP A 664 -6.14 -13.13 -4.94
C ASP A 664 -7.49 -13.58 -4.37
N GLY A 665 -8.28 -12.67 -3.80
CA GLY A 665 -9.68 -12.93 -3.43
C GLY A 665 -10.54 -13.31 -4.63
N ALA A 666 -10.35 -12.67 -5.79
CA ALA A 666 -11.00 -13.04 -7.04
C ALA A 666 -10.52 -14.40 -7.58
N LEU A 667 -9.21 -14.67 -7.57
CA LEU A 667 -8.64 -15.98 -7.93
C LEU A 667 -9.18 -17.11 -7.05
N ASN A 668 -9.32 -16.87 -5.74
CA ASN A 668 -9.93 -17.82 -4.82
C ASN A 668 -11.41 -18.07 -5.17
N THR A 669 -12.18 -17.01 -5.45
CA THR A 669 -13.60 -17.09 -5.87
C THR A 669 -13.80 -17.90 -7.15
N LEU A 670 -12.85 -17.86 -8.09
CA LEU A 670 -12.93 -18.57 -9.38
C LEU A 670 -12.41 -20.01 -9.30
N PHE A 671 -11.25 -20.21 -8.68
CA PHE A 671 -10.47 -21.44 -8.85
C PHE A 671 -10.42 -22.35 -7.61
N SER A 672 -10.89 -21.90 -6.44
CA SER A 672 -10.84 -22.71 -5.21
C SER A 672 -12.22 -23.30 -4.86
N ALA A 673 -12.25 -24.59 -4.53
CA ALA A 673 -13.47 -25.24 -4.06
C ALA A 673 -13.88 -24.68 -2.68
N GLY A 674 -15.16 -24.36 -2.49
CA GLY A 674 -15.67 -23.90 -1.18
C GLY A 674 -15.30 -22.46 -0.78
N ALA A 675 -14.75 -21.65 -1.70
CA ALA A 675 -14.22 -20.30 -1.44
C ALA A 675 -15.22 -19.24 -0.93
N SER A 676 -16.47 -19.60 -0.67
CA SER A 676 -17.47 -18.75 0.01
C SER A 676 -17.16 -18.57 1.51
N GLY A 677 -16.34 -19.43 2.10
CA GLY A 677 -15.78 -19.26 3.45
C GLY A 677 -14.51 -18.40 3.44
N LYS A 678 -14.26 -17.64 4.51
CA LYS A 678 -13.01 -16.87 4.69
C LYS A 678 -11.81 -17.81 4.54
N VAL A 679 -11.01 -17.60 3.49
CA VAL A 679 -9.64 -18.09 3.46
C VAL A 679 -8.89 -17.33 4.54
N GLU A 680 -8.42 -18.03 5.57
CA GLU A 680 -7.47 -17.43 6.51
C GLU A 680 -6.16 -17.18 5.78
N ASP A 681 -5.62 -15.98 5.97
CA ASP A 681 -4.28 -15.63 5.52
C ASP A 681 -3.28 -16.64 6.10
N PRO A 682 -2.43 -17.32 5.30
CA PRO A 682 -1.40 -18.23 5.83
C PRO A 682 -0.39 -17.55 6.75
N PHE A 683 -0.38 -16.21 6.80
CA PHE A 683 0.40 -15.39 7.73
C PHE A 683 -0.44 -14.80 8.89
N ALA A 684 -1.73 -15.11 8.98
CA ALA A 684 -2.53 -14.77 10.16
C ALA A 684 -2.03 -15.57 11.38
N ALA A 685 -1.83 -14.88 12.51
CA ALA A 685 -1.55 -15.54 13.77
C ALA A 685 -2.65 -16.57 14.10
N PRO A 686 -2.31 -17.77 14.59
CA PRO A 686 -3.30 -18.82 14.84
C PRO A 686 -4.43 -18.34 15.74
N ARG A 687 -5.68 -18.49 15.28
CA ARG A 687 -6.82 -18.48 16.20
C ARG A 687 -6.74 -19.75 17.03
N GLU A 688 -6.93 -19.64 18.34
CA GLU A 688 -7.10 -20.81 19.20
C GLU A 688 -8.38 -21.54 18.79
N ASN A 689 -8.21 -22.68 18.10
CA ASN A 689 -9.29 -23.60 17.82
C ASN A 689 -9.68 -24.31 19.12
N VAL A 690 -10.59 -23.71 19.89
CA VAL A 690 -11.25 -24.40 21.01
C VAL A 690 -12.22 -25.43 20.42
N THR A 691 -11.81 -26.69 20.48
CA THR A 691 -12.60 -27.85 20.04
C THR A 691 -13.98 -27.83 20.69
N THR A 692 -15.03 -27.79 19.88
CA THR A 692 -16.41 -27.91 20.37
C THR A 692 -16.70 -29.33 20.83
N LEU A 693 -16.93 -29.51 22.13
CA LEU A 693 -17.67 -30.64 22.68
C LEU A 693 -19.11 -30.21 23.01
N PRO A 694 -20.12 -31.05 22.78
CA PRO A 694 -21.51 -30.61 22.77
C PRO A 694 -22.14 -30.52 24.18
N GLY A 695 -22.66 -29.33 24.50
CA GLY A 695 -23.83 -29.17 25.36
C GLY A 695 -23.61 -29.09 26.87
N GLN A 696 -23.54 -27.86 27.40
CA GLN A 696 -24.56 -27.33 28.32
C GLN A 696 -24.41 -25.81 28.46
N GLY A 697 -25.52 -25.10 28.70
CA GLY A 697 -25.58 -23.64 28.55
C GLY A 697 -25.33 -22.83 29.83
N ASN A 698 -25.01 -21.55 29.61
CA ASN A 698 -25.14 -20.41 30.54
C ASN A 698 -24.57 -20.54 31.97
N THR A 699 -23.29 -20.18 32.14
CA THR A 699 -22.85 -19.31 33.26
C THR A 699 -21.67 -18.45 32.81
N LEU A 700 -21.79 -17.12 32.96
CA LEU A 700 -20.71 -16.16 32.74
C LEU A 700 -19.97 -15.84 34.05
N ASN A 701 -18.65 -15.68 33.93
CA ASN A 701 -17.75 -14.93 34.81
C ASN A 701 -17.59 -15.36 36.29
N THR A 702 -16.39 -15.85 36.64
CA THR A 702 -15.49 -15.19 37.64
C THR A 702 -14.07 -15.76 37.59
N LEU A 703 -13.06 -14.86 37.55
CA LEU A 703 -11.66 -15.02 38.01
C LEU A 703 -10.81 -16.11 37.29
N ASP A 704 -9.70 -15.81 36.61
CA ASP A 704 -8.59 -14.95 37.05
C ASP A 704 -7.89 -14.27 35.85
N GLN A 705 -7.82 -12.94 35.85
CA GLN A 705 -6.90 -12.18 35.00
C GLN A 705 -5.81 -11.59 35.88
N SER A 706 -4.65 -12.24 35.93
CA SER A 706 -3.45 -11.63 36.48
C SER A 706 -2.19 -12.03 35.68
N ARG A 707 -1.47 -11.01 35.20
CA ARG A 707 -0.24 -11.02 34.37
C ARG A 707 -0.32 -11.55 32.92
N ALA A 708 -0.56 -10.61 31.98
CA ALA A 708 0.37 -10.40 30.86
C ALA A 708 0.24 -9.00 30.21
N GLY A 709 1.39 -8.32 30.03
CA GLY A 709 1.71 -7.46 28.87
C GLY A 709 0.83 -6.26 28.53
N ARG A 710 1.36 -5.04 28.76
CA ARG A 710 0.90 -3.82 28.06
C ARG A 710 1.08 -3.97 26.54
N GLY A 711 0.06 -3.64 25.76
CA GLY A 711 0.16 -3.54 24.29
C GLY A 711 -1.11 -2.99 23.65
N LEU A 712 -0.96 -1.83 22.98
CA LEU A 712 -1.91 -1.17 22.06
C LEU A 712 -3.31 -0.78 22.62
N ALA A 713 -3.79 0.37 22.16
CA ALA A 713 -5.13 0.86 22.46
C ALA A 713 -6.13 0.24 21.49
N ASP A 714 -7.16 -0.40 22.03
CA ASP A 714 -8.23 -1.05 21.28
C ASP A 714 -9.20 0.01 20.72
N ARG A 715 -8.79 0.65 19.63
CA ARG A 715 -9.62 1.60 18.88
C ARG A 715 -10.44 0.82 17.84
N LEU A 716 -11.76 0.98 17.90
CA LEU A 716 -12.70 0.46 16.91
C LEU A 716 -12.20 0.71 15.48
N GLN A 717 -12.22 -0.31 14.62
CA GLN A 717 -11.89 -0.12 13.21
C GLN A 717 -12.88 0.88 12.58
N PRO A 718 -12.47 1.66 11.56
CA PRO A 718 -13.33 2.70 10.96
C PRO A 718 -14.69 2.20 10.46
N SER A 719 -14.80 0.92 10.09
CA SER A 719 -16.04 0.22 9.70
C SER A 719 -17.01 -0.07 10.86
N GLN A 720 -16.52 -0.10 12.11
CA GLN A 720 -17.30 -0.40 13.31
C GLN A 720 -17.62 0.86 14.13
N ALA A 721 -16.90 1.95 13.91
CA ALA A 721 -16.88 3.14 14.75
C ALA A 721 -18.22 3.90 14.92
N GLY A 722 -19.32 3.46 14.31
CA GLY A 722 -20.68 3.98 14.52
C GLY A 722 -21.59 3.10 15.39
N ASN A 723 -21.29 1.81 15.56
CA ASN A 723 -22.12 0.86 16.30
C ASN A 723 -21.44 0.50 17.62
N ILE A 724 -21.81 1.23 18.68
CA ILE A 724 -21.26 1.03 20.04
C ILE A 724 -22.24 0.32 20.98
N SER A 725 -23.32 -0.25 20.44
CA SER A 725 -24.44 -0.80 21.22
C SER A 725 -24.10 -1.92 22.20
N GLY A 726 -22.90 -2.52 22.09
CA GLY A 726 -22.34 -3.50 23.02
C GLY A 726 -21.63 -2.90 24.25
N HIS A 727 -21.33 -1.59 24.24
CA HIS A 727 -20.68 -0.86 25.35
C HIS A 727 -21.68 -0.02 26.18
N ALA A 728 -22.98 -0.21 25.97
CA ALA A 728 -24.02 0.45 26.77
C ALA A 728 -24.01 -0.08 28.21
N VAL A 729 -24.35 0.79 29.17
CA VAL A 729 -24.42 0.41 30.58
C VAL A 729 -25.62 -0.52 30.81
N ALA A 730 -25.36 -1.71 31.37
CA ALA A 730 -26.41 -2.65 31.76
C ALA A 730 -27.38 -1.97 32.76
N ASP A 731 -28.68 -2.13 32.56
CA ASP A 731 -29.73 -1.42 33.30
C ASP A 731 -29.65 0.13 33.27
N GLY A 732 -28.87 0.74 32.37
CA GLY A 732 -28.61 2.18 32.37
C GLY A 732 -29.86 3.08 32.33
N GLU A 733 -30.93 2.63 31.66
CA GLU A 733 -32.26 3.26 31.69
C GLU A 733 -32.81 3.42 33.13
N ARG A 734 -32.65 2.38 33.95
CA ARG A 734 -33.13 2.33 35.34
C ARG A 734 -32.25 3.18 36.27
N LEU A 735 -30.96 3.34 35.96
CA LEU A 735 -30.04 4.19 36.72
C LEU A 735 -30.37 5.69 36.62
N ILE A 736 -30.93 6.12 35.48
CA ILE A 736 -31.29 7.53 35.23
C ILE A 736 -32.78 7.87 35.41
N ALA A 737 -33.66 6.86 35.51
CA ALA A 737 -35.12 7.03 35.47
C ALA A 737 -35.74 8.05 36.45
N ASN A 738 -35.10 8.29 37.60
CA ASN A 738 -35.54 9.26 38.63
C ASN A 738 -34.51 10.38 38.89
N ARG A 739 -33.64 10.68 37.91
CA ARG A 739 -32.60 11.71 38.02
C ARG A 739 -32.77 12.75 36.92
N THR A 740 -32.71 14.03 37.27
CA THR A 740 -32.60 15.11 36.27
C THR A 740 -31.15 15.25 35.82
N PRO A 741 -30.86 15.25 34.51
CA PRO A 741 -29.53 15.56 34.02
C PRO A 741 -29.21 17.06 34.19
N ASN A 742 -27.94 17.41 34.03
CA ASN A 742 -27.54 18.81 33.91
C ASN A 742 -27.97 19.42 32.55
N ALA A 743 -27.71 20.71 32.35
CA ALA A 743 -28.06 21.45 31.13
C ALA A 743 -27.42 20.91 29.83
N LYS A 744 -26.48 19.96 29.89
CA LYS A 744 -25.91 19.25 28.74
C LYS A 744 -26.31 17.77 28.70
N GLY A 745 -27.36 17.34 29.40
CA GLY A 745 -27.86 15.97 29.32
C GLY A 745 -27.00 14.92 30.04
N VAL A 746 -26.04 15.33 30.87
CA VAL A 746 -25.20 14.41 31.65
C VAL A 746 -25.86 14.14 33.01
N TYR A 747 -25.94 12.86 33.37
CA TYR A 747 -26.44 12.38 34.66
C TYR A 747 -25.25 12.00 35.55
N GLN A 748 -25.32 12.38 36.83
CA GLN A 748 -24.38 11.89 37.84
C GLN A 748 -25.07 10.81 38.69
N VAL A 749 -24.42 9.66 38.79
CA VAL A 749 -24.86 8.48 39.54
C VAL A 749 -23.73 8.05 40.46
N LYS A 750 -24.05 7.53 41.65
CA LYS A 750 -23.06 6.81 42.47
C LYS A 750 -23.32 5.32 42.36
N ASP A 751 -22.26 4.55 42.16
CA ASP A 751 -22.34 3.09 42.14
C ASP A 751 -22.41 2.47 43.55
N SER A 752 -22.39 1.14 43.60
CA SER A 752 -22.45 0.35 44.85
C SER A 752 -21.33 0.68 45.83
N ASP A 753 -20.19 1.15 45.35
CA ASP A 753 -18.99 1.46 46.12
C ASP A 753 -18.88 2.98 46.42
N GLY A 754 -19.89 3.76 46.01
CA GLY A 754 -20.01 5.19 46.28
C GLY A 754 -19.23 6.10 45.33
N VAL A 755 -18.64 5.55 44.27
CA VAL A 755 -17.84 6.29 43.27
C VAL A 755 -18.77 7.00 42.28
N ASP A 756 -18.40 8.22 41.89
CA ASP A 756 -19.18 9.02 40.93
C ASP A 756 -19.00 8.52 39.49
N GLN A 757 -20.08 8.02 38.91
CA GLN A 757 -20.23 7.66 37.52
C GLN A 757 -20.99 8.76 36.76
N TRP A 758 -20.54 9.04 35.54
CA TRP A 758 -21.11 10.07 34.68
C TRP A 758 -21.72 9.41 33.46
N LEU A 759 -23.03 9.56 33.26
CA LEU A 759 -23.78 8.89 32.21
C LEU A 759 -24.38 9.88 31.23
N ILE A 760 -24.48 9.49 29.97
CA ILE A 760 -25.23 10.21 28.93
C ILE A 760 -26.20 9.26 28.22
N ARG A 761 -27.25 9.82 27.62
CA ARG A 761 -28.06 9.10 26.62
C ARG A 761 -27.53 9.45 25.23
N HIS A 762 -27.22 8.44 24.42
CA HIS A 762 -26.74 8.60 23.05
C HIS A 762 -27.45 7.61 22.12
N THR A 763 -27.68 8.03 20.87
CA THR A 763 -28.28 7.21 19.82
C THR A 763 -27.20 6.89 18.79
N ASP A 764 -26.84 5.61 18.69
CA ASP A 764 -25.75 5.15 17.82
C ASP A 764 -26.16 5.08 16.33
N SER A 765 -25.23 4.74 15.44
CA SER A 765 -25.51 4.72 13.99
C SER A 765 -26.44 3.59 13.52
N SER A 766 -26.95 2.75 14.42
CA SER A 766 -28.05 1.82 14.14
C SER A 766 -29.44 2.39 14.47
N GLY A 767 -29.49 3.61 15.04
CA GLY A 767 -30.72 4.25 15.50
C GLY A 767 -31.16 3.84 16.90
N MET A 768 -30.38 3.00 17.61
CA MET A 768 -30.69 2.58 18.98
C MET A 768 -30.22 3.63 19.99
N SER A 769 -31.18 4.19 20.75
CA SER A 769 -30.89 5.08 21.88
C SER A 769 -30.68 4.30 23.16
N LYS A 770 -29.53 4.47 23.82
CA LYS A 770 -29.14 3.79 25.06
C LYS A 770 -28.35 4.73 25.98
N VAL A 771 -28.17 4.29 27.23
CA VAL A 771 -27.36 5.00 28.24
C VAL A 771 -25.94 4.44 28.24
N TYR A 772 -24.96 5.35 28.19
CA TYR A 772 -23.53 5.06 28.14
C TYR A 772 -22.80 5.79 29.26
N GLU A 773 -21.74 5.22 29.79
CA GLU A 773 -20.85 5.91 30.73
C GLU A 773 -19.80 6.72 29.97
N ILE A 774 -19.47 7.89 30.49
CA ILE A 774 -18.43 8.77 29.98
C ILE A 774 -17.27 8.87 30.96
N ARG A 775 -16.08 9.15 30.44
CA ARG A 775 -14.88 9.33 31.25
C ARG A 775 -15.05 10.53 32.20
N GLY A 776 -14.79 10.34 33.48
CA GLY A 776 -15.08 11.32 34.55
C GLY A 776 -14.12 12.52 34.68
N ASP A 777 -13.12 12.66 33.80
CA ASP A 777 -12.18 13.79 33.73
C ASP A 777 -12.63 14.89 32.72
N PHE A 778 -13.78 14.71 32.08
CA PHE A 778 -14.38 15.68 31.15
C PHE A 778 -14.69 17.02 31.83
N LYS A 779 -14.51 18.13 31.10
CA LYS A 779 -14.98 19.44 31.53
C LYS A 779 -16.26 19.82 30.81
N LEU A 780 -17.24 20.34 31.55
CA LEU A 780 -18.51 20.82 30.97
C LEU A 780 -18.33 21.99 29.98
N SER A 781 -17.18 22.67 29.97
CA SER A 781 -16.83 23.69 28.99
C SER A 781 -16.58 23.15 27.58
N ASP A 782 -16.04 21.93 27.46
CA ASP A 782 -15.28 21.51 26.27
C ASP A 782 -16.19 21.03 25.13
N ASN A 783 -17.50 20.99 25.35
CA ASN A 783 -18.55 20.58 24.41
C ASN A 783 -18.44 19.14 23.83
N TYR A 784 -17.43 18.36 24.20
CA TYR A 784 -17.32 16.94 23.90
C TYR A 784 -17.11 16.10 25.16
N VAL A 785 -17.45 14.82 25.09
CA VAL A 785 -17.17 13.80 26.10
C VAL A 785 -16.75 12.48 25.45
N GLN A 786 -15.99 11.65 26.17
CA GLN A 786 -15.59 10.33 25.70
C GLN A 786 -16.46 9.26 26.37
N ILE A 787 -17.29 8.56 25.59
CA ILE A 787 -17.92 7.32 26.00
C ILE A 787 -16.84 6.28 26.25
N ILE A 788 -16.93 5.58 27.37
CA ILE A 788 -16.01 4.52 27.77
C ILE A 788 -16.71 3.16 27.80
N ASP A 789 -15.92 2.10 27.65
CA ASP A 789 -16.35 0.75 27.95
C ASP A 789 -16.43 0.58 29.49
N PRO A 790 -17.59 0.20 30.07
CA PRO A 790 -17.74 0.16 31.52
C PRO A 790 -16.80 -0.82 32.24
N ALA A 791 -16.42 -1.93 31.58
CA ALA A 791 -15.59 -2.97 32.17
C ALA A 791 -14.09 -2.65 32.10
N THR A 792 -13.61 -2.04 31.02
CA THR A 792 -12.18 -1.74 30.80
C THR A 792 -11.81 -0.29 31.09
N ARG A 793 -12.79 0.61 31.27
CA ARG A 793 -12.66 2.07 31.43
C ARG A 793 -11.97 2.78 30.25
N LYS A 794 -11.72 2.09 29.13
CA LYS A 794 -11.07 2.65 27.93
C LYS A 794 -12.08 3.44 27.09
N PRO A 795 -11.69 4.54 26.43
CA PRO A 795 -12.55 5.25 25.49
C PRO A 795 -12.93 4.40 24.28
N VAL A 796 -14.22 4.44 23.94
CA VAL A 796 -14.83 3.75 22.79
C VAL A 796 -15.19 4.77 21.70
N MET A 797 -15.72 5.94 22.08
CA MET A 797 -16.21 6.95 21.14
C MET A 797 -16.16 8.36 21.76
N THR A 798 -15.78 9.37 20.97
CA THR A 798 -15.99 10.78 21.32
C THR A 798 -17.32 11.27 20.75
N VAL A 799 -18.11 11.95 21.57
CA VAL A 799 -19.40 12.56 21.18
C VAL A 799 -19.42 14.03 21.58
N GLN A 800 -20.03 14.87 20.75
CA GLN A 800 -20.19 16.31 20.99
C GLN A 800 -21.64 16.63 21.42
N SER A 801 -21.78 17.67 22.25
CA SER A 801 -23.06 18.19 22.72
C SER A 801 -23.79 18.89 21.57
N ASN A 802 -25.05 18.51 21.32
CA ASN A 802 -25.87 19.17 20.29
C ASN A 802 -26.52 20.50 20.75
N GLY A 803 -26.33 20.89 22.02
CA GLY A 803 -26.86 22.12 22.61
C GLY A 803 -28.17 21.93 23.38
N ASP A 804 -29.01 20.97 22.98
CA ASP A 804 -30.35 20.71 23.56
C ASP A 804 -30.34 19.57 24.60
N GLY A 805 -29.19 19.31 25.23
CA GLY A 805 -29.02 18.20 26.18
C GLY A 805 -28.90 16.81 25.53
N GLY A 806 -28.66 16.73 24.22
CA GLY A 806 -28.31 15.51 23.51
C GLY A 806 -26.83 15.45 23.14
N TRP A 807 -26.34 14.23 22.87
CA TRP A 807 -24.97 13.99 22.43
C TRP A 807 -24.98 13.28 21.08
N VAL A 808 -24.24 13.81 20.11
CA VAL A 808 -24.08 13.27 18.76
C VAL A 808 -22.64 12.85 18.53
N ARG A 809 -22.41 11.84 17.68
CA ARG A 809 -21.06 11.38 17.37
C ARG A 809 -20.27 12.51 16.71
N ASP A 810 -19.01 12.67 17.10
CA ASP A 810 -18.10 13.58 16.40
C ASP A 810 -17.80 13.02 14.99
N THR A 811 -18.42 13.64 13.98
CA THR A 811 -18.18 13.34 12.58
C THR A 811 -17.48 14.52 11.93
N LEU A 812 -16.15 14.53 11.99
CA LEU A 812 -15.32 15.35 11.11
C LEU A 812 -15.48 14.89 9.64
N LYS A 813 -16.55 15.37 9.00
CA LYS A 813 -16.75 15.50 7.55
C LYS A 813 -17.37 16.87 7.28
N GLY A 814 -16.89 17.56 6.25
CA GLY A 814 -17.21 18.96 6.01
C GLY A 814 -18.63 19.24 5.49
N GLY A 815 -19.09 20.48 5.67
CA GLY A 815 -20.14 21.11 4.84
C GLY A 815 -21.59 21.08 5.35
N TRP A 816 -21.95 22.06 6.20
CA TRP A 816 -23.19 22.90 6.24
C TRP A 816 -24.51 22.40 5.59
N PRO A 817 -25.69 22.64 6.24
CA PRO A 817 -26.44 23.93 6.10
C PRO A 817 -26.73 24.59 7.49
N TRP A 818 -27.52 25.66 7.72
CA TRP A 818 -28.69 26.30 7.05
C TRP A 818 -28.57 27.85 6.95
N SER A 819 -29.70 28.60 6.90
CA SER A 819 -29.81 29.95 6.31
C SER A 819 -30.22 31.12 7.23
N ARG A 820 -29.65 32.32 6.98
CA ARG A 820 -30.35 33.63 7.04
C ARG A 820 -29.73 34.64 6.05
N SER A 821 -30.49 35.68 5.69
CA SER A 821 -30.37 36.40 4.40
C SER A 821 -29.60 37.73 4.41
N THR A 822 -29.16 38.16 3.21
CA THR A 822 -28.69 39.51 2.78
C THR A 822 -27.42 40.06 3.48
N SER A 823 -26.34 40.48 2.81
CA SER A 823 -26.27 41.41 1.65
C SER A 823 -24.89 41.45 0.96
N ASN A 824 -24.89 41.74 -0.35
CA ASN A 824 -23.84 42.35 -1.22
C ASN A 824 -22.36 41.87 -1.20
N SER A 825 -21.88 41.52 -2.39
CA SER A 825 -20.46 41.29 -2.76
C SER A 825 -19.59 42.56 -2.67
N PRO A 826 -18.23 42.47 -2.63
CA PRO A 826 -17.45 42.06 -3.82
C PRO A 826 -16.28 41.07 -3.59
N SER A 827 -15.98 40.31 -4.64
CA SER A 827 -14.67 39.71 -5.01
C SER A 827 -13.81 39.03 -3.94
N THR A 828 -13.86 37.68 -3.87
CA THR A 828 -12.86 36.87 -3.16
C THR A 828 -11.60 36.66 -4.01
N PRO A 829 -10.37 36.76 -3.46
CA PRO A 829 -9.13 36.52 -4.20
C PRO A 829 -8.93 35.06 -4.62
N THR A 830 -8.02 34.85 -5.58
CA THR A 830 -7.45 33.56 -5.97
C THR A 830 -7.05 32.73 -4.75
N ALA A 831 -7.37 31.43 -4.76
CA ALA A 831 -6.97 30.51 -3.70
C ALA A 831 -5.43 30.48 -3.59
N LEU A 832 -4.90 30.89 -2.44
CA LEU A 832 -3.48 30.81 -2.13
C LEU A 832 -3.07 29.35 -2.01
N GLU A 833 -1.87 29.02 -2.51
CA GLU A 833 -1.28 27.69 -2.35
C GLU A 833 -1.21 27.29 -0.86
N PRO A 834 -1.39 26.00 -0.55
CA PRO A 834 -1.28 25.52 0.83
C PRO A 834 0.14 25.72 1.37
N LYS A 835 0.27 26.29 2.56
CA LYS A 835 1.59 26.63 3.14
C LYS A 835 1.91 25.80 4.38
N VAL A 836 3.18 25.51 4.62
CA VAL A 836 3.67 24.73 5.77
C VAL A 836 3.17 25.30 7.10
N SER A 837 3.16 26.62 7.22
CA SER A 837 2.68 27.33 8.40
C SER A 837 1.19 27.08 8.74
N GLN A 838 0.38 26.62 7.78
CA GLN A 838 -1.03 26.26 7.98
C GLN A 838 -1.18 24.91 8.70
N LEU A 839 -0.13 24.07 8.73
CA LEU A 839 -0.09 22.85 9.55
C LEU A 839 -0.03 23.14 11.06
N PHE A 840 0.28 24.39 11.44
CA PHE A 840 0.49 24.81 12.82
C PHE A 840 -0.59 25.82 13.24
N VAL A 841 -1.71 25.30 13.73
CA VAL A 841 -2.82 26.08 14.33
C VAL A 841 -3.01 25.70 15.80
N ASP A 842 -3.48 26.64 16.60
CA ASP A 842 -3.85 26.42 18.00
C ASP A 842 -5.24 25.74 18.11
N GLU A 843 -5.67 25.47 19.35
CA GLU A 843 -6.94 24.81 19.66
C GLU A 843 -8.20 25.58 19.15
N LYS A 844 -8.05 26.83 18.71
CA LYS A 844 -9.11 27.67 18.13
C LYS A 844 -9.04 27.76 16.61
N GLY A 845 -8.12 27.03 15.98
CA GLY A 845 -7.82 27.14 14.55
C GLY A 845 -7.05 28.42 14.20
N ILE A 846 -6.52 29.16 15.19
CA ILE A 846 -5.73 30.35 14.95
C ILE A 846 -4.28 29.93 14.72
N LYS A 847 -3.70 30.38 13.62
CA LYS A 847 -2.33 30.07 13.22
C LYS A 847 -1.31 30.41 14.32
N ILE A 848 -0.42 29.47 14.61
CA ILE A 848 0.58 29.61 15.67
C ILE A 848 1.66 30.61 15.24
N SER A 849 1.83 31.67 16.03
CA SER A 849 2.88 32.67 15.81
C SER A 849 4.27 32.01 15.75
N GLY A 850 5.02 32.34 14.71
CA GLY A 850 6.34 31.74 14.42
C GLY A 850 6.31 30.66 13.33
N ALA A 851 5.17 30.03 13.07
CA ALA A 851 5.03 29.05 11.97
C ALA A 851 5.29 29.66 10.58
N GLU A 852 5.06 30.97 10.44
CA GLU A 852 5.41 31.78 9.26
C GLU A 852 6.87 31.62 8.81
N LYS A 853 7.78 31.30 9.73
CA LYS A 853 9.21 31.13 9.40
C LYS A 853 9.43 29.98 8.41
N PHE A 854 8.68 28.89 8.48
CA PHE A 854 8.80 27.82 7.47
C PHE A 854 8.51 28.36 6.07
N ASP A 855 7.42 29.09 5.89
CA ASP A 855 7.04 29.70 4.62
C ASP A 855 7.99 30.83 4.17
N SER A 856 8.74 31.43 5.10
CA SER A 856 9.75 32.45 4.77
C SER A 856 10.95 31.84 4.03
N TYR A 857 11.34 30.61 4.34
CA TYR A 857 12.57 29.97 3.84
C TYR A 857 12.37 28.78 2.90
N LEU A 858 11.23 28.09 2.97
CA LEU A 858 10.97 26.83 2.28
C LEU A 858 9.89 26.96 1.20
N ASN A 859 10.10 26.29 0.06
CA ASN A 859 9.09 25.99 -0.96
C ASN A 859 8.57 24.55 -0.78
N LEU A 860 8.17 24.20 0.44
CA LEU A 860 7.82 22.83 0.81
C LEU A 860 6.32 22.59 0.59
N ALA A 861 5.99 21.88 -0.49
CA ALA A 861 4.61 21.50 -0.80
C ALA A 861 4.03 20.50 0.22
N LEU A 862 2.72 20.61 0.49
CA LEU A 862 2.00 19.77 1.46
C LEU A 862 1.68 18.35 0.95
N ASP A 863 2.16 17.97 -0.25
CA ASP A 863 2.00 16.64 -0.84
C ASP A 863 3.13 15.67 -0.46
N LYS A 864 4.27 16.19 0.02
CA LYS A 864 5.22 15.39 0.81
C LYS A 864 4.51 14.93 2.08
N ASN A 865 4.80 13.72 2.56
CA ASN A 865 4.25 13.16 3.81
C ASN A 865 4.85 13.87 5.04
N LEU A 866 4.51 15.15 5.21
CA LEU A 866 4.99 16.04 6.26
C LEU A 866 4.36 15.67 7.59
N LEU A 867 5.20 15.42 8.59
CA LEU A 867 4.81 15.20 9.97
C LEU A 867 5.06 16.49 10.77
N PRO A 868 4.05 17.38 10.93
CA PRO A 868 4.16 18.53 11.81
C PRO A 868 4.14 18.06 13.28
N THR A 869 5.05 18.60 14.08
CA THR A 869 5.13 18.38 15.52
C THR A 869 5.14 19.74 16.22
N ASP A 870 4.27 19.91 17.20
CA ASP A 870 4.28 21.05 18.11
C ASP A 870 4.68 20.53 19.49
N SER A 871 5.86 20.92 19.96
CA SER A 871 6.43 20.46 21.22
C SER A 871 6.57 21.62 22.20
N VAL A 872 5.83 21.54 23.32
CA VAL A 872 5.94 22.48 24.44
C VAL A 872 6.68 21.79 25.57
N TYR A 873 7.71 22.43 26.11
CA TYR A 873 8.53 21.89 27.20
C TYR A 873 9.02 22.99 28.15
N GLU A 874 9.33 22.58 29.37
CA GLU A 874 9.75 23.45 30.46
C GLU A 874 11.28 23.61 30.46
N ASP A 875 11.76 24.84 30.32
CA ASP A 875 13.18 25.21 30.42
C ASP A 875 13.35 26.21 31.57
N GLY A 876 13.79 25.70 32.72
CA GLY A 876 13.84 26.45 33.98
C GLY A 876 12.44 26.80 34.49
N SER A 877 12.10 28.09 34.49
CA SER A 877 10.78 28.62 34.88
C SER A 877 9.98 29.17 33.68
N THR A 878 10.37 28.77 32.46
CA THR A 878 9.83 29.30 31.20
C THR A 878 9.40 28.16 30.30
N MET A 879 8.13 28.19 29.86
CA MET A 879 7.62 27.25 28.87
C MET A 879 8.08 27.66 27.48
N LYS A 880 8.86 26.80 26.81
CA LYS A 880 9.30 26.98 25.43
C LYS A 880 8.46 26.12 24.49
N ARG A 881 8.26 26.61 23.27
CA ARG A 881 7.52 25.93 22.20
C ARG A 881 8.43 25.80 20.98
N LYS A 882 8.55 24.58 20.45
CA LYS A 882 9.30 24.27 19.24
C LYS A 882 8.37 23.58 18.24
N LEU A 883 8.18 24.24 17.11
CA LEU A 883 7.49 23.69 15.95
C LEU A 883 8.55 22.95 15.11
N SER A 884 8.24 21.75 14.63
CA SER A 884 9.05 21.06 13.62
C SER A 884 8.20 20.40 12.56
N VAL A 885 8.75 20.30 11.35
CA VAL A 885 8.20 19.53 10.24
C VAL A 885 9.25 18.51 9.83
N SER A 886 8.85 17.26 9.63
CA SER A 886 9.78 16.22 9.20
C SER A 886 9.19 15.28 8.14
N TRP A 887 10.08 14.70 7.34
CA TRP A 887 9.77 13.71 6.32
C TRP A 887 10.97 12.77 6.14
N THR A 888 10.79 11.69 5.39
CA THR A 888 11.83 10.69 5.13
C THR A 888 11.99 10.47 3.63
N VAL A 889 13.24 10.41 3.17
CA VAL A 889 13.64 10.05 1.81
C VAL A 889 14.38 8.70 1.86
N ASP A 890 13.96 7.75 1.04
CA ASP A 890 14.67 6.48 0.84
C ASP A 890 14.53 6.07 -0.63
N ASP A 891 15.67 5.80 -1.28
CA ASP A 891 15.73 5.37 -2.68
C ASP A 891 15.57 3.85 -2.81
N ASN A 892 15.79 3.08 -1.74
CA ASN A 892 15.88 1.61 -1.73
C ASN A 892 16.93 1.02 -2.69
N GLU A 893 17.85 1.84 -3.19
CA GLU A 893 18.90 1.47 -4.16
C GLU A 893 20.32 1.82 -3.67
N PHE A 894 20.49 2.13 -2.37
CA PHE A 894 21.78 2.49 -1.81
C PHE A 894 22.88 1.47 -2.13
N ALA A 895 23.98 1.97 -2.66
CA ALA A 895 25.21 1.21 -2.90
C ALA A 895 26.43 2.06 -2.54
N VAL A 896 27.33 1.49 -1.73
CA VAL A 896 28.65 2.09 -1.43
C VAL A 896 29.49 2.15 -2.71
N THR A 897 30.01 3.33 -3.05
CA THR A 897 30.81 3.54 -4.26
C THR A 897 32.22 2.92 -4.12
N ALA A 898 32.89 2.65 -5.24
CA ALA A 898 34.22 2.03 -5.25
C ALA A 898 35.29 2.81 -4.44
N ASN A 899 35.13 4.14 -4.29
CA ASN A 899 36.05 4.98 -3.51
C ASN A 899 35.78 4.95 -2.00
N GLU A 900 34.56 4.61 -1.60
CA GLU A 900 34.12 4.50 -0.20
C GLU A 900 34.34 3.10 0.35
N ARG A 901 34.61 2.10 -0.50
CA ARG A 901 34.91 0.72 -0.09
C ARG A 901 36.12 0.63 0.83
N ALA A 902 36.06 -0.33 1.75
CA ALA A 902 37.15 -0.62 2.66
C ALA A 902 38.39 -1.17 1.93
N ARG A 903 39.57 -0.69 2.33
CA ARG A 903 40.87 -1.05 1.77
C ARG A 903 41.95 -1.00 2.85
N GLU A 904 43.19 -1.38 2.52
CA GLU A 904 44.32 -1.31 3.45
C GLU A 904 44.47 0.10 4.04
N SER A 905 44.66 0.16 5.37
CA SER A 905 44.70 1.41 6.14
C SER A 905 46.10 1.63 6.72
N PRO A 906 46.68 2.85 6.66
CA PRO A 906 47.95 3.15 7.33
C PRO A 906 47.82 3.27 8.87
N TYR A 907 46.59 3.19 9.41
CA TYR A 907 46.30 3.36 10.84
C TYR A 907 45.92 2.06 11.57
N SER A 908 45.76 0.94 10.85
CA SER A 908 45.38 -0.37 11.41
C SER A 908 45.81 -1.53 10.50
N ASN A 909 46.01 -2.71 11.07
CA ASN A 909 46.26 -3.95 10.34
C ASN A 909 44.98 -4.55 9.70
N THR A 910 43.87 -3.82 9.70
CA THR A 910 42.57 -4.23 9.15
C THR A 910 42.02 -3.20 8.16
N GLN A 911 41.10 -3.60 7.29
CA GLN A 911 40.63 -2.76 6.19
C GLN A 911 39.61 -1.71 6.65
N TYR A 912 39.74 -0.50 6.11
CA TYR A 912 38.85 0.63 6.38
C TYR A 912 38.64 1.47 5.12
N SER A 913 37.51 2.17 5.03
CA SER A 913 37.28 3.18 4.01
C SER A 913 38.31 4.31 4.11
N SER A 914 38.79 4.79 2.98
CA SER A 914 39.66 5.98 2.94
C SER A 914 38.96 7.25 3.44
N SER A 915 37.63 7.30 3.37
CA SER A 915 36.83 8.42 3.88
C SER A 915 36.70 8.41 5.41
N PHE A 916 36.87 7.24 6.04
CA PHE A 916 36.63 7.07 7.47
C PHE A 916 37.71 7.72 8.34
N ALA A 917 39.00 7.58 8.02
CA ALA A 917 40.07 8.13 8.87
C ALA A 917 40.06 9.69 8.94
N PRO A 918 39.91 10.45 7.83
CA PRO A 918 39.80 11.91 7.91
C PRO A 918 38.61 12.38 8.74
N ASP A 919 37.45 11.72 8.60
CA ASP A 919 36.23 12.11 9.31
C ASP A 919 36.27 11.67 10.78
N LEU A 920 36.87 10.52 11.09
CA LEU A 920 37.16 10.08 12.47
C LEU A 920 38.09 11.06 13.21
N ASN A 921 38.90 11.87 12.51
CA ASN A 921 39.65 12.96 13.13
C ASN A 921 38.81 14.24 13.34
N ARG A 922 37.79 14.48 12.52
CA ARG A 922 37.08 15.78 12.41
C ARG A 922 35.73 15.81 13.12
N GLU A 923 34.98 14.72 13.06
CA GLU A 923 33.59 14.61 13.48
C GLU A 923 33.46 13.80 14.79
N ASN A 924 32.23 13.71 15.33
CA ASN A 924 31.95 13.01 16.59
C ASN A 924 31.49 11.57 16.33
N TYR A 925 32.04 10.61 17.07
CA TYR A 925 31.68 9.20 16.98
C TYR A 925 31.38 8.63 18.37
N THR A 926 30.20 8.01 18.50
CA THR A 926 29.76 7.31 19.70
C THR A 926 29.43 5.86 19.36
N ILE A 927 30.00 4.92 20.09
CA ILE A 927 29.65 3.50 20.01
C ILE A 927 28.68 3.22 21.15
N VAL A 928 27.48 2.73 20.81
CA VAL A 928 26.48 2.23 21.76
C VAL A 928 26.51 0.71 21.68
N LYS A 929 27.18 0.08 22.65
CA LYS A 929 27.30 -1.38 22.73
C LYS A 929 26.22 -1.95 23.65
N THR A 930 25.34 -2.78 23.08
CA THR A 930 24.22 -3.41 23.80
C THR A 930 24.54 -4.88 24.10
N GLU A 931 24.75 -5.22 25.37
CA GLU A 931 25.00 -6.60 25.81
C GLU A 931 23.98 -7.01 26.88
N ALA A 932 23.30 -8.14 26.66
CA ALA A 932 22.26 -8.68 27.56
C ALA A 932 21.16 -7.66 27.97
N GLY A 933 20.85 -6.69 27.10
CA GLY A 933 19.88 -5.63 27.36
C GLY A 933 20.42 -4.41 28.12
N VAL A 934 21.72 -4.36 28.40
CA VAL A 934 22.40 -3.19 29.00
C VAL A 934 23.16 -2.43 27.92
N GLU A 935 22.89 -1.13 27.79
CA GLU A 935 23.67 -0.23 26.94
C GLU A 935 24.92 0.27 27.67
N SER A 936 26.05 0.28 26.96
CA SER A 936 27.26 1.01 27.33
C SER A 936 27.64 1.96 26.19
N ARG A 937 28.14 3.15 26.53
CA ARG A 937 28.48 4.21 25.55
C ARG A 937 29.97 4.52 25.62
N THR A 938 30.63 4.55 24.47
CA THR A 938 32.05 4.91 24.33
C THR A 938 32.19 5.97 23.25
N GLU A 939 32.74 7.12 23.59
CA GLU A 939 33.05 8.18 22.63
C GLU A 939 34.47 8.02 22.08
N LEU A 940 34.66 8.18 20.77
CA LEU A 940 35.99 8.17 20.14
C LEU A 940 36.59 9.59 20.15
N ASN A 941 36.59 10.23 21.31
CA ASN A 941 36.84 11.67 21.46
C ASN A 941 38.32 12.05 21.76
N PHE A 942 39.21 11.07 21.93
CA PHE A 942 40.63 11.29 22.28
C PHE A 942 41.32 12.34 21.40
N ARG A 943 42.24 13.12 22.00
CA ARG A 943 43.14 14.07 21.33
C ARG A 943 44.54 13.97 21.94
N ALA A 944 45.56 13.83 21.10
CA ALA A 944 46.95 13.86 21.55
C ALA A 944 47.33 15.26 22.08
N LYS A 945 48.23 15.32 23.07
CA LYS A 945 48.58 16.58 23.78
C LYS A 945 49.13 17.68 22.87
N ASP A 946 49.85 17.29 21.82
CA ASP A 946 50.49 18.20 20.87
C ASP A 946 49.68 18.34 19.55
N ASN A 947 48.41 17.90 19.54
CA ASN A 947 47.54 17.78 18.36
C ASN A 947 48.13 16.92 17.21
N ASP A 948 49.00 15.95 17.53
CA ASP A 948 49.44 14.94 16.55
C ASP A 948 48.23 14.16 16.01
N GLU A 949 47.91 14.37 14.73
CA GLU A 949 46.79 13.73 14.03
C GLU A 949 46.99 12.21 13.90
N HIS A 950 48.22 11.77 13.66
CA HIS A 950 48.49 10.33 13.50
C HIS A 950 48.35 9.61 14.83
N ASP A 951 48.84 10.18 15.92
CA ASP A 951 48.69 9.60 17.26
C ASP A 951 47.25 9.66 17.77
N THR A 952 46.56 10.78 17.50
CA THR A 952 45.12 10.92 17.76
C THR A 952 44.32 9.83 17.05
N LEU A 953 44.57 9.61 15.76
CA LEU A 953 43.89 8.57 14.98
C LEU A 953 44.22 7.16 15.46
N ARG A 954 45.50 6.83 15.74
CA ARG A 954 45.87 5.50 16.27
C ARG A 954 45.08 5.14 17.53
N HIS A 955 44.94 6.08 18.48
CA HIS A 955 44.18 5.85 19.71
C HIS A 955 42.66 5.74 19.46
N ARG A 956 42.09 6.56 18.56
CA ARG A 956 40.66 6.46 18.17
C ARG A 956 40.35 5.13 17.46
N PHE A 957 41.20 4.71 16.53
CA PHE A 957 41.11 3.39 15.89
C PHE A 957 41.20 2.28 16.93
N ALA A 958 42.25 2.22 17.74
CA ALA A 958 42.41 1.18 18.77
C ALA A 958 41.21 1.08 19.72
N THR A 959 40.61 2.21 20.08
CA THR A 959 39.37 2.24 20.89
C THR A 959 38.17 1.66 20.13
N PHE A 960 38.02 1.95 18.84
CA PHE A 960 36.99 1.36 17.99
C PHE A 960 37.18 -0.15 17.83
N GLU A 961 38.39 -0.63 17.58
CA GLU A 961 38.67 -2.08 17.42
C GLU A 961 38.40 -2.87 18.70
N ALA A 962 38.65 -2.26 19.87
CA ALA A 962 38.34 -2.86 21.16
C ALA A 962 36.83 -2.96 21.45
N GLN A 963 36.03 -2.01 20.95
CA GLN A 963 34.58 -1.99 21.16
C GLN A 963 33.79 -2.80 20.14
N VAL A 964 34.29 -2.89 18.90
CA VAL A 964 33.71 -3.71 17.81
C VAL A 964 34.81 -4.67 17.30
N PRO A 965 34.95 -5.87 17.91
CA PRO A 965 36.10 -6.75 17.62
C PRO A 965 36.18 -7.23 16.17
N ASP A 966 35.03 -7.47 15.55
CA ASP A 966 34.91 -8.05 14.21
C ASP A 966 35.46 -7.11 13.12
N PRO A 967 36.50 -7.51 12.36
CA PRO A 967 37.11 -6.67 11.34
C PRO A 967 36.25 -6.50 10.08
N ALA A 968 35.44 -7.49 9.71
CA ALA A 968 34.56 -7.41 8.53
C ALA A 968 33.38 -6.46 8.79
N LEU A 969 32.83 -6.50 9.99
CA LEU A 969 31.84 -5.52 10.44
C LEU A 969 32.42 -4.11 10.52
N ARG A 970 33.63 -3.94 11.10
CA ARG A 970 34.32 -2.64 11.13
C ARG A 970 34.58 -2.07 9.73
N ALA A 971 34.96 -2.92 8.78
CA ALA A 971 35.06 -2.54 7.38
C ALA A 971 33.74 -1.97 6.86
N ARG A 972 32.61 -2.69 6.98
CA ARG A 972 31.28 -2.19 6.53
C ARG A 972 30.82 -0.93 7.25
N ILE A 973 31.04 -0.81 8.56
CA ILE A 973 30.73 0.41 9.31
C ILE A 973 31.51 1.60 8.72
N SER A 974 32.79 1.41 8.40
CA SER A 974 33.63 2.48 7.84
C SER A 974 33.21 2.94 6.44
N GLU A 975 32.51 2.09 5.67
CA GLU A 975 31.98 2.42 4.34
C GLU A 975 30.78 3.40 4.38
N VAL A 976 30.16 3.59 5.55
CA VAL A 976 28.97 4.46 5.75
C VAL A 976 29.08 5.45 6.91
N ALA A 977 30.01 5.26 7.84
CA ALA A 977 30.23 6.16 8.98
C ALA A 977 31.18 7.33 8.61
N HIS A 978 30.90 8.03 7.50
CA HIS A 978 31.69 9.17 7.00
C HIS A 978 30.78 10.20 6.31
N GLN A 979 31.34 11.36 5.92
CA GLN A 979 30.58 12.53 5.47
C GLN A 979 29.71 12.31 4.23
N GLY A 980 30.04 11.34 3.36
CA GLY A 980 29.25 11.00 2.16
C GLY A 980 27.81 10.61 2.47
N SER A 981 27.56 10.11 3.68
CA SER A 981 26.22 9.78 4.18
C SER A 981 25.27 10.97 4.29
N SER A 982 25.79 12.20 4.27
CA SER A 982 25.00 13.44 4.23
C SER A 982 24.47 13.79 2.83
N LEU A 983 24.94 13.14 1.76
CA LEU A 983 24.67 13.56 0.38
C LEU A 983 23.18 13.57 0.00
N PRO A 984 22.34 12.56 0.32
CA PRO A 984 20.91 12.61 -0.02
C PRO A 984 20.19 13.76 0.68
N ALA A 985 20.54 14.05 1.93
CA ALA A 985 20.01 15.21 2.64
C ALA A 985 20.49 16.54 2.03
N LEU A 986 21.73 16.63 1.52
CA LEU A 986 22.20 17.82 0.79
C LEU A 986 21.39 18.04 -0.50
N LEU A 987 21.12 16.98 -1.26
CA LEU A 987 20.33 17.05 -2.49
C LEU A 987 18.89 17.48 -2.20
N GLU A 988 18.24 16.84 -1.22
CA GLU A 988 16.86 17.15 -0.82
C GLU A 988 16.70 18.54 -0.18
N LEU A 989 17.71 19.00 0.59
CA LEU A 989 17.74 20.35 1.17
C LEU A 989 18.26 21.44 0.21
N SER A 990 18.60 21.09 -1.05
CA SER A 990 18.97 22.07 -2.06
C SER A 990 17.74 22.68 -2.76
N GLN A 991 17.94 23.56 -3.74
CA GLN A 991 16.85 24.07 -4.57
C GLN A 991 16.20 22.90 -5.35
N PRO A 992 14.86 22.83 -5.45
CA PRO A 992 13.91 23.92 -5.19
C PRO A 992 13.37 24.01 -3.75
N LEU A 993 13.81 23.15 -2.81
CA LEU A 993 13.23 23.08 -1.45
C LEU A 993 13.40 24.38 -0.67
N LEU A 994 14.58 24.99 -0.76
CA LEU A 994 14.86 26.33 -0.26
C LEU A 994 14.47 27.38 -1.30
N LYS A 995 14.10 28.57 -0.84
CA LYS A 995 14.01 29.76 -1.71
C LYS A 995 15.38 30.18 -2.21
N ASP A 996 15.40 30.96 -3.29
CA ASP A 996 16.55 31.09 -4.18
C ASP A 996 17.75 31.76 -3.52
N ASP A 997 17.49 32.74 -2.66
CA ASP A 997 18.53 33.43 -1.87
C ASP A 997 19.09 32.57 -0.72
N TYR A 998 18.55 31.37 -0.47
CA TYR A 998 18.92 30.51 0.65
C TYR A 998 19.64 29.24 0.19
N SER A 999 20.62 28.84 0.99
CA SER A 999 21.37 27.59 0.82
C SER A 999 21.67 26.93 2.15
N VAL A 1000 22.00 25.64 2.16
CA VAL A 1000 22.51 24.93 3.34
C VAL A 1000 23.98 24.57 3.18
N ALA A 1001 24.70 24.60 4.30
CA ALA A 1001 26.02 23.99 4.42
C ALA A 1001 25.99 22.92 5.52
N ALA A 1002 26.70 21.80 5.30
CA ALA A 1002 26.84 20.77 6.33
C ALA A 1002 27.65 21.33 7.52
N GLY A 1003 27.06 21.27 8.72
CA GLY A 1003 27.73 21.55 9.98
C GLY A 1003 28.38 20.28 10.58
N PRO A 1004 28.59 20.27 11.91
CA PRO A 1004 29.11 19.11 12.63
C PRO A 1004 28.25 17.86 12.44
N LYS A 1005 28.90 16.70 12.33
CA LYS A 1005 28.25 15.40 12.20
C LYS A 1005 28.48 14.54 13.43
N ASN A 1006 27.46 13.75 13.77
CA ASN A 1006 27.52 12.78 14.85
C ASN A 1006 27.19 11.41 14.28
N PHE A 1007 28.14 10.47 14.37
CA PHE A 1007 27.95 9.08 13.97
C PHE A 1007 27.71 8.23 15.22
N THR A 1008 26.52 7.64 15.32
CA THR A 1008 26.20 6.66 16.37
C THR A 1008 26.25 5.26 15.79
N ILE A 1009 27.16 4.44 16.31
CA ILE A 1009 27.35 3.04 15.92
C ILE A 1009 26.66 2.18 16.98
N ASN A 1010 25.46 1.68 16.67
CA ASN A 1010 24.75 0.77 17.56
C ASN A 1010 25.25 -0.66 17.28
N TYR A 1011 26.11 -1.15 18.16
CA TYR A 1011 26.67 -2.49 18.09
C TYR A 1011 25.97 -3.41 19.09
N ASN A 1012 25.47 -4.55 18.62
CA ASN A 1012 24.83 -5.55 19.46
C ASN A 1012 25.43 -6.93 19.12
N PRO A 1013 26.43 -7.44 19.89
CA PRO A 1013 27.07 -8.72 19.62
C PRO A 1013 26.16 -9.95 19.76
N ALA A 1014 24.92 -9.80 20.22
CA ALA A 1014 23.91 -10.86 20.25
C ALA A 1014 22.88 -10.75 19.09
N SER A 1015 22.99 -9.73 18.25
CA SER A 1015 22.16 -9.50 17.06
C SER A 1015 22.95 -9.77 15.79
N ASN A 1016 22.24 -10.17 14.72
CA ASN A 1016 22.80 -10.23 13.37
C ASN A 1016 22.57 -8.91 12.59
N GLU A 1017 22.04 -7.89 13.27
CA GLU A 1017 21.70 -6.58 12.76
C GLU A 1017 22.38 -5.51 13.63
N HIS A 1018 23.05 -4.57 12.98
CA HIS A 1018 23.73 -3.43 13.56
C HIS A 1018 23.34 -2.18 12.78
N THR A 1019 23.32 -1.01 13.41
CA THR A 1019 22.94 0.23 12.71
C THR A 1019 23.98 1.31 12.86
N VAL A 1020 24.31 1.98 11.75
CA VAL A 1020 25.05 3.26 11.77
C VAL A 1020 24.05 4.37 11.55
N ILE A 1021 23.97 5.29 12.51
CA ILE A 1021 23.13 6.49 12.43
C ILE A 1021 24.05 7.67 12.18
N ALA A 1022 23.96 8.26 10.98
CA ALA A 1022 24.68 9.45 10.59
C ALA A 1022 23.78 10.68 10.77
N GLU A 1023 24.09 11.52 11.75
CA GLU A 1023 23.36 12.77 11.99
C GLU A 1023 24.17 13.97 11.50
N THR A 1024 23.50 14.87 10.77
CA THR A 1024 24.10 16.12 10.28
C THR A 1024 23.23 17.29 10.69
N ASN A 1025 23.82 18.26 11.39
CA ASN A 1025 23.19 19.55 11.66
C ASN A 1025 23.53 20.50 10.50
N TRP A 1026 22.53 21.02 9.81
CA TRP A 1026 22.70 21.87 8.63
C TRP A 1026 22.62 23.34 9.01
N ILE A 1027 23.49 24.14 8.41
CA ILE A 1027 23.58 25.59 8.63
C ILE A 1027 22.88 26.26 7.46
N LEU A 1028 21.71 26.85 7.72
CA LEU A 1028 21.02 27.70 6.75
C LEU A 1028 21.83 28.99 6.52
N LYS A 1029 21.92 29.42 5.27
CA LYS A 1029 22.63 30.62 4.82
C LYS A 1029 21.76 31.42 3.87
N TYR A 1030 21.98 32.72 3.85
CA TYR A 1030 21.33 33.69 2.96
C TYR A 1030 22.38 34.45 2.16
N ALA A 1031 22.11 34.69 0.88
CA ALA A 1031 22.98 35.43 -0.02
C ALA A 1031 22.81 36.95 0.17
N THR A 1032 23.92 37.66 0.42
CA THR A 1032 23.99 39.13 0.39
C THR A 1032 25.00 39.59 -0.65
N GLU A 1033 25.02 40.89 -0.98
CA GLU A 1033 26.01 41.49 -1.88
C GLU A 1033 27.46 41.27 -1.41
N ASP A 1034 27.67 41.11 -0.10
CA ASP A 1034 28.97 40.83 0.54
C ASP A 1034 29.27 39.32 0.72
N GLY A 1035 28.36 38.42 0.33
CA GLY A 1035 28.53 36.96 0.39
C GLY A 1035 27.48 36.22 1.23
N MET A 1036 27.80 34.98 1.65
CA MET A 1036 26.85 34.10 2.34
C MET A 1036 26.87 34.30 3.87
N VAL A 1037 25.77 34.81 4.42
CA VAL A 1037 25.58 35.06 5.86
C VAL A 1037 24.80 33.90 6.50
N ILE A 1038 25.14 33.49 7.72
CA ILE A 1038 24.42 32.44 8.46
C ILE A 1038 23.05 32.97 8.89
N ASN A 1039 21.98 32.29 8.46
CA ASN A 1039 20.63 32.49 8.97
C ASN A 1039 20.38 31.50 10.13
N ARG A 1040 19.76 31.97 11.23
CA ARG A 1040 19.46 31.18 12.42
C ARG A 1040 17.97 31.13 12.76
N ASP A 1041 17.10 31.33 11.78
CA ASP A 1041 15.64 31.32 11.96
C ASP A 1041 15.01 29.94 11.79
N LEU A 1042 15.79 28.92 11.38
CA LEU A 1042 15.42 27.50 11.36
C LEU A 1042 16.61 26.62 11.80
N ASP A 1043 16.34 25.67 12.68
CA ASP A 1043 17.23 24.55 13.02
C ASP A 1043 16.92 23.39 12.06
N ILE A 1044 17.89 22.98 11.23
CA ILE A 1044 17.76 21.90 10.24
C ILE A 1044 18.65 20.72 10.64
N LYS A 1045 18.06 19.52 10.77
CA LYS A 1045 18.77 18.27 11.08
C LYS A 1045 18.40 17.19 10.07
N SER A 1046 19.37 16.39 9.64
CA SER A 1046 19.10 15.12 8.97
C SER A 1046 19.69 13.95 9.76
N THR A 1047 18.96 12.84 9.80
CA THR A 1047 19.39 11.58 10.41
C THR A 1047 19.24 10.47 9.36
N ARG A 1048 20.35 9.94 8.86
CA ARG A 1048 20.38 8.80 7.95
C ARG A 1048 20.72 7.52 8.71
N THR A 1049 19.93 6.47 8.52
CA THR A 1049 20.13 5.17 9.17
C THR A 1049 20.57 4.14 8.14
N PHE A 1050 21.71 3.50 8.38
CA PHE A 1050 22.18 2.35 7.63
C PHE A 1050 22.04 1.10 8.47
N THR A 1051 21.47 0.05 7.89
CA THR A 1051 21.38 -1.26 8.52
C THR A 1051 22.44 -2.17 7.95
N ILE A 1052 23.23 -2.80 8.81
CA ILE A 1052 24.29 -3.75 8.45
C ILE A 1052 23.88 -5.11 9.01
N ARG A 1053 23.78 -6.11 8.13
CA ARG A 1053 23.33 -7.47 8.44
C ARG A 1053 24.45 -8.48 8.20
N GLU A 1054 24.61 -9.44 9.12
CA GLU A 1054 25.44 -10.62 8.87
C GLU A 1054 24.88 -11.39 7.66
N SER A 1055 25.72 -11.56 6.64
CA SER A 1055 25.39 -12.18 5.37
C SER A 1055 25.07 -13.67 5.53
N ASN A 1056 24.11 -14.16 4.75
CA ASN A 1056 23.86 -15.60 4.57
C ASN A 1056 24.36 -16.09 3.20
N GLU A 1057 25.04 -15.24 2.41
CA GLU A 1057 25.59 -15.60 1.11
C GLU A 1057 26.93 -16.32 1.27
N VAL A 1058 27.25 -17.23 0.34
CA VAL A 1058 28.40 -18.14 0.45
C VAL A 1058 29.65 -17.59 -0.25
N ASP A 1059 29.49 -16.53 -1.04
CA ASP A 1059 30.52 -15.98 -1.95
C ASP A 1059 30.65 -14.44 -1.85
N VAL A 1060 30.08 -13.80 -0.80
CA VAL A 1060 30.11 -12.35 -0.56
C VAL A 1060 30.44 -12.09 0.91
N ASP A 1061 31.15 -10.99 1.19
CA ASP A 1061 31.58 -10.52 2.51
C ASP A 1061 30.62 -10.87 3.67
N ASP A 1062 31.17 -11.25 4.84
CA ASP A 1062 30.43 -11.72 6.02
C ASP A 1062 29.32 -10.76 6.51
N TYR A 1063 29.34 -9.49 6.08
CA TYR A 1063 28.30 -8.49 6.35
C TYR A 1063 27.90 -7.74 5.09
N THR A 1064 26.59 -7.62 4.89
CA THR A 1064 25.96 -6.79 3.85
C THR A 1064 25.37 -5.52 4.46
N ILE A 1065 25.41 -4.41 3.71
CA ILE A 1065 24.70 -3.18 4.05
C ILE A 1065 23.38 -3.20 3.26
N ASP A 1066 22.25 -2.95 3.93
CA ASP A 1066 20.92 -2.94 3.30
C ASP A 1066 20.85 -1.81 2.24
N LYS A 1067 20.11 -2.05 1.14
CA LYS A 1067 19.87 -1.04 0.09
C LYS A 1067 18.90 0.07 0.52
N SER A 1068 18.07 -0.19 1.52
CA SER A 1068 17.27 0.83 2.19
C SER A 1068 18.18 1.56 3.19
N ALA A 1069 18.35 2.87 2.99
CA ALA A 1069 19.22 3.71 3.81
C ALA A 1069 18.52 5.04 4.11
N PRO A 1070 17.36 5.00 4.81
CA PRO A 1070 16.43 6.10 4.92
C PRO A 1070 17.04 7.31 5.61
N THR A 1071 16.78 8.47 5.03
CA THR A 1071 17.22 9.78 5.50
C THR A 1071 16.01 10.56 6.00
N LYS A 1072 15.84 10.65 7.32
CA LYS A 1072 14.87 11.57 7.94
C LYS A 1072 15.44 12.98 7.88
N ILE A 1073 14.66 13.94 7.42
CA ILE A 1073 14.95 15.38 7.54
C ILE A 1073 13.94 15.99 8.51
N GLU A 1074 14.42 16.84 9.40
CA GLU A 1074 13.62 17.59 10.35
C GLU A 1074 14.06 19.06 10.30
N ILE A 1075 13.11 19.94 9.97
CA ILE A 1075 13.30 21.39 9.99
C ILE A 1075 12.42 21.93 11.12
N SER A 1076 12.98 22.82 11.93
CA SER A 1076 12.30 23.29 13.14
C SER A 1076 12.57 24.75 13.45
N THR A 1077 11.63 25.41 14.12
CA THR A 1077 11.86 26.75 14.65
C THR A 1077 12.91 26.68 15.76
N PRO A 1078 13.88 27.62 15.82
CA PRO A 1078 14.89 27.67 16.85
C PRO A 1078 14.28 27.68 18.23
N THR A 1079 14.97 27.03 19.17
CA THR A 1079 14.61 27.13 20.59
C THR A 1079 15.06 28.48 21.13
N ASN A 1080 14.23 29.52 20.95
CA ASN A 1080 14.10 30.70 21.83
C ASN A 1080 13.07 31.71 21.28
N ILE A 1081 12.27 32.27 22.19
CA ILE A 1081 12.05 33.72 22.28
C ILE A 1081 12.85 34.17 23.50
#